data_AF-A0A9P3GNB4-F1
#
_entry.id   AF-A0A9P3GNB4-F1
#
_cell.length_a   1.000
_cell.length_b   1.000
_cell.length_c   1.000
_cell.angle_alpha   90.00
_cell.angle_beta   90.00
_cell.angle_gamma   90.00
#
_symmetry.space_group_name_H-M   'P 1'
#
loop_
_entity.id
_entity.type
_entity.pdbx_description
1 polymer ?
#
loop_
_entity_poly.entity_id
_entity_poly.type
_entity_poly.pdbx_seq_one_letter_code
_entity_poly.pdbx_strand_id
1 'polypeptide(L)'
;MDNAGWRARHHARKEEERWSNPQRGPDGRYMPVEQVGPLAEPFVGGFLPPPSPTPSMHPPPTPPAKDERYQYQQQQQHQQYQQQPPYQPSYSPSYLTPTPGPSWYQAPHAEPAAPEPIQQITQQLSHMSAVDRSRNLRVQHMEPMLQFMAGPLLRYDTVDADGVWHGAAMVVTADAGSVYEPYPSLTYSWDPDAPAERIARARSQSSAQRAGRSFDLGPHPADPLSMVQPVVSGDSPVLSPNALSQTVPGQEIWVYVGSGGTFTFWRFMIHIPLGPSEMRVSYSVNRGQEMAFFVPGRAENMRWAAYSCNGFSSGVNPDDFRGPGFQSGYDPVWVDLLQKHAERPYHVLVGGGDQLYCDALVREPEMQEWVNTKVPKQKKDFVLTDEMRFAIDRFYFNHYCQVFRSGAFARANSTIPMLNMLDDHDLIDGFGSYPDDLMRSPVFSTIGARGYFFFLLFQCFINVEVDGRDMARHPFKSVVIGGDGCYVPYPSHSFLSYLGPQVYMLLLDCRAERKKDQVCSPFEYKTAFDRIQRLPPQVEHLVVQLGIPIAYPRMVFLETALESKLNPLVALGRAGSMGLSGFVNKFNADAELLDDLNDHWTAKAHKKERNWFIEQLQLYAKQHHKRITFLSGDVHCAAVGVLKTFVKGKNSQDVPPPKDHRYMINVVTSAIVNTPPPNGVLTLVSSLATKTHRTLHHLETDETMMPVFTQEPSGASPKSKYIMGRRNWCGVVWDPKNGNLVFDIRVEKEKGFGETVGYVVDAPPPRWS
;
A
#
# COMPACT_ATOMS: atom_id res chain seq x y z
N MET A 1 -4.60 6.26 35.21
CA MET A 1 -5.55 6.58 34.14
C MET A 1 -4.93 7.70 33.33
N ASP A 2 -4.21 7.35 32.26
CA ASP A 2 -3.65 8.34 31.35
C ASP A 2 -4.78 9.01 30.59
N ASN A 3 -4.79 10.34 30.59
CA ASN A 3 -5.79 11.16 29.93
C ASN A 3 -5.80 10.82 28.43
N ALA A 4 -6.93 10.34 27.89
CA ALA A 4 -7.05 9.99 26.49
C ALA A 4 -6.62 11.19 25.62
N GLY A 5 -5.59 10.99 24.79
CA GLY A 5 -5.02 12.03 23.93
C GLY A 5 -3.86 12.83 24.50
N TRP A 6 -3.34 12.57 25.72
CA TRP A 6 -2.11 13.25 26.19
C TRP A 6 -0.92 12.96 25.28
N ARG A 7 -0.70 11.69 24.91
CA ARG A 7 0.37 11.29 23.98
C ARG A 7 0.16 11.88 22.57
N ALA A 8 -1.08 11.89 22.07
CA ALA A 8 -1.42 12.48 20.78
C ALA A 8 -1.17 14.00 20.76
N ARG A 9 -1.57 14.73 21.81
CA ARG A 9 -1.28 16.17 21.95
C ARG A 9 0.21 16.45 22.08
N HIS A 10 0.95 15.60 22.80
CA HIS A 10 2.38 15.77 22.97
C HIS A 10 3.17 15.47 21.70
N HIS A 11 2.74 14.48 20.90
CA HIS A 11 3.29 14.19 19.59
C HIS A 11 2.97 15.32 18.61
N ALA A 12 1.70 15.72 18.51
CA ALA A 12 1.27 16.84 17.68
C ALA A 12 2.01 18.15 18.04
N ARG A 13 2.23 18.42 19.33
CA ARG A 13 3.00 19.59 19.78
C ARG A 13 4.48 19.49 19.40
N LYS A 14 5.12 18.32 19.58
CA LYS A 14 6.53 18.11 19.21
C LYS A 14 6.74 18.21 17.69
N GLU A 15 5.76 17.73 16.94
CA GLU A 15 5.67 17.91 15.51
C GLU A 15 5.49 19.40 15.13
N GLU A 16 4.57 20.11 15.77
CA GLU A 16 4.34 21.56 15.61
C GLU A 16 5.55 22.44 15.97
N GLU A 17 6.31 22.04 17.00
CA GLU A 17 7.58 22.67 17.37
C GLU A 17 8.66 22.47 16.29
N ARG A 18 8.68 21.32 15.61
CA ARG A 18 9.60 21.05 14.48
C ARG A 18 9.21 21.87 13.24
N TRP A 19 7.93 22.17 13.06
CA TRP A 19 7.40 22.94 11.93
C TRP A 19 7.55 24.45 12.10
N SER A 20 7.39 24.96 13.32
CA SER A 20 7.50 26.40 13.62
C SER A 20 8.94 26.93 13.59
N ASN A 21 9.95 26.06 13.64
CA ASN A 21 11.37 26.42 13.59
C ASN A 21 12.13 25.58 12.55
N PRO A 22 11.94 25.84 11.25
CA PRO A 22 12.66 25.12 10.20
C PRO A 22 14.17 25.38 10.30
N GLN A 23 14.96 24.30 10.32
CA GLN A 23 16.41 24.36 10.40
C GLN A 23 17.02 24.31 9.01
N ARG A 24 18.12 25.05 8.80
CA ARG A 24 18.95 24.91 7.59
C ARG A 24 20.18 24.06 7.91
N GLY A 25 20.53 23.18 7.00
CA GLY A 25 21.73 22.35 7.07
C GLY A 25 23.01 23.15 6.81
N PRO A 26 24.19 22.51 6.95
CA PRO A 26 25.49 23.14 6.68
C PRO A 26 25.65 23.63 5.24
N ASP A 27 24.88 23.08 4.29
CA ASP A 27 24.83 23.46 2.89
C ASP A 27 23.91 24.68 2.62
N GLY A 28 23.30 25.24 3.67
CA GLY A 28 22.39 26.37 3.61
C GLY A 28 20.97 26.00 3.13
N ARG A 29 20.67 24.73 2.85
CA ARG A 29 19.32 24.29 2.45
C ARG A 29 18.47 23.93 3.66
N TYR A 30 17.14 23.96 3.51
CA TYR A 30 16.28 23.49 4.58
C TYR A 30 16.48 22.01 4.86
N MET A 31 16.46 21.66 6.14
CA MET A 31 16.38 20.27 6.53
C MET A 31 14.99 19.73 6.18
N PRO A 32 14.93 18.58 5.48
CA PRO A 32 13.67 17.96 5.09
C PRO A 32 12.84 17.55 6.31
N VAL A 33 11.51 17.58 6.16
CA VAL A 33 10.60 17.01 7.18
C VAL A 33 10.83 15.50 7.28
N GLU A 34 10.88 14.85 6.12
CA GLU A 34 11.10 13.41 5.94
C GLU A 34 12.38 13.18 5.12
N GLN A 35 13.35 12.46 5.71
CA GLN A 35 14.59 12.06 5.04
C GLN A 35 14.77 10.56 5.14
N VAL A 36 15.02 9.94 3.99
CA VAL A 36 15.16 8.50 3.86
C VAL A 36 16.59 8.18 3.45
N GLY A 37 17.27 7.35 4.23
CA GLY A 37 18.57 6.78 3.89
C GLY A 37 18.45 5.40 3.25
N PRO A 38 19.54 4.84 2.69
CA PRO A 38 19.54 3.48 2.18
C PRO A 38 19.17 2.45 3.25
N LEU A 39 18.63 1.30 2.83
CA LEU A 39 18.26 0.21 3.73
C LEU A 39 19.50 -0.32 4.48
N ALA A 40 19.32 -0.59 5.77
CA ALA A 40 20.41 -1.03 6.64
C ALA A 40 20.92 -2.41 6.22
N GLU A 41 22.24 -2.57 6.20
CA GLU A 41 22.87 -3.87 5.95
C GLU A 41 22.62 -4.82 7.14
N PRO A 42 22.45 -6.13 6.90
CA PRO A 42 22.60 -7.12 7.96
C PRO A 42 24.06 -7.10 8.46
N PHE A 43 24.29 -6.42 9.58
CA PHE A 43 25.60 -6.33 10.23
C PHE A 43 26.01 -7.68 10.85
N VAL A 44 27.16 -8.21 10.45
CA VAL A 44 27.80 -9.38 11.07
C VAL A 44 28.92 -8.88 12.00
N GLY A 45 28.58 -8.57 13.24
CA GLY A 45 29.55 -8.23 14.29
C GLY A 45 28.84 -7.85 15.59
N GLY A 46 29.27 -8.36 16.74
CA GLY A 46 28.74 -7.91 18.03
C GLY A 46 29.16 -6.47 18.33
N PHE A 47 28.28 -5.73 19.01
CA PHE A 47 28.39 -4.33 19.49
C PHE A 47 27.92 -3.25 18.51
N LEU A 48 26.72 -2.70 18.79
CA LEU A 48 26.40 -1.32 18.45
C LEU A 48 27.33 -0.41 19.28
N PRO A 49 28.15 0.48 18.68
CA PRO A 49 28.58 1.65 19.42
C PRO A 49 27.33 2.48 19.75
N PRO A 50 27.22 3.08 20.95
CA PRO A 50 26.12 4.00 21.23
C PRO A 50 26.11 5.10 20.15
N PRO A 51 24.91 5.61 19.78
CA PRO A 51 24.81 6.67 18.79
C PRO A 51 25.77 7.79 19.17
N SER A 52 26.68 8.13 18.27
CA SER A 52 27.59 9.25 18.48
C SER A 52 26.74 10.50 18.72
N PRO A 53 26.88 11.19 19.87
CA PRO A 53 26.20 12.46 20.04
C PRO A 53 26.74 13.41 18.96
N THR A 54 25.83 14.10 18.29
CA THR A 54 26.12 15.25 17.43
C THR A 54 27.17 16.15 18.07
N PRO A 55 28.21 16.61 17.36
CA PRO A 55 29.21 17.48 17.94
C PRO A 55 28.53 18.79 18.36
N SER A 56 28.45 19.03 19.67
CA SER A 56 28.06 20.32 20.22
C SER A 56 29.15 21.34 19.87
N MET A 57 28.79 22.35 19.09
CA MET A 57 29.61 23.56 18.97
C MET A 57 29.47 24.40 20.25
N HIS A 58 30.09 23.95 21.33
CA HIS A 58 30.43 24.80 22.46
C HIS A 58 31.84 24.43 22.94
N PRO A 59 32.76 25.41 23.09
CA PRO A 59 34.02 25.14 23.75
C PRO A 59 33.75 24.67 25.19
N PRO A 60 34.55 23.73 25.73
CA PRO A 60 34.36 23.25 27.08
C PRO A 60 34.48 24.42 28.07
N PRO A 61 33.67 24.45 29.15
CA PRO A 61 33.84 25.46 30.19
C PRO A 61 35.24 25.33 30.81
N THR A 62 35.91 26.46 30.96
CA THR A 62 37.18 26.57 31.69
C THR A 62 37.03 26.01 33.10
N PRO A 63 37.96 25.16 33.58
CA PRO A 63 37.92 24.66 34.95
C PRO A 63 38.11 25.81 35.96
N PRO A 64 37.45 25.78 37.13
CA PRO A 64 37.69 26.77 38.18
C PRO A 64 39.13 26.67 38.70
N ALA A 65 39.67 27.81 39.13
CA ALA A 65 41.03 27.95 39.62
C ALA A 65 41.34 26.98 40.78
N LYS A 66 42.56 26.42 40.75
CA LYS A 66 43.09 25.51 41.77
C LYS A 66 43.24 26.23 43.10
N ASP A 67 42.55 25.73 44.12
CA ASP A 67 42.81 26.06 45.53
C ASP A 67 43.92 25.13 46.06
N GLU A 68 45.02 25.72 46.53
CA GLU A 68 46.18 25.03 47.07
C GLU A 68 45.86 24.43 48.45
N ARG A 69 45.40 23.17 48.54
CA ARG A 69 45.36 22.46 49.84
C ARG A 69 45.20 20.93 49.82
N TYR A 70 45.69 20.22 48.81
CA TYR A 70 45.60 18.74 48.75
C TYR A 70 46.89 18.01 48.35
N GLN A 71 48.06 18.62 48.61
CA GLN A 71 49.37 18.01 48.33
C GLN A 71 50.16 17.54 49.58
N TYR A 72 49.49 17.37 50.72
CA TYR A 72 50.11 16.90 51.96
C TYR A 72 49.33 15.72 52.58
N GLN A 73 49.26 14.57 51.89
CA GLN A 73 48.90 13.31 52.56
C GLN A 73 49.27 12.01 51.80
N GLN A 74 50.09 12.07 50.74
CA GLN A 74 50.56 10.89 49.99
C GLN A 74 52.03 10.50 50.29
N GLN A 75 52.55 10.86 51.48
CA GLN A 75 53.92 10.54 51.91
C GLN A 75 54.03 9.72 53.20
N GLN A 76 52.96 9.05 53.63
CA GLN A 76 53.03 8.09 54.75
C GLN A 76 52.13 6.88 54.50
N GLN A 77 52.61 5.89 53.72
CA GLN A 77 52.22 4.46 53.87
C GLN A 77 53.01 3.55 52.91
N HIS A 78 54.33 3.73 52.86
CA HIS A 78 55.24 2.69 52.37
C HIS A 78 56.37 2.55 53.39
N GLN A 79 56.17 1.68 54.39
CA GLN A 79 57.24 0.96 55.10
C GLN A 79 56.64 -0.04 56.10
N GLN A 80 57.21 -1.26 56.09
CA GLN A 80 56.86 -2.47 56.87
C GLN A 80 55.61 -3.22 56.35
N TYR A 81 55.70 -4.42 55.77
CA TYR A 81 56.46 -5.60 56.20
C TYR A 81 56.88 -6.48 55.02
N GLN A 82 58.16 -6.88 55.00
CA GLN A 82 58.64 -8.12 54.40
C GLN A 82 58.75 -9.18 55.52
N GLN A 83 58.25 -10.40 55.28
CA GLN A 83 58.93 -11.68 55.64
C GLN A 83 58.20 -12.91 55.04
N GLN A 84 59.04 -13.81 54.52
CA GLN A 84 58.93 -15.04 53.68
C GLN A 84 58.46 -16.35 54.41
N PRO A 85 58.44 -17.60 53.83
CA PRO A 85 58.21 -18.14 52.47
C PRO A 85 57.39 -19.52 52.45
N PRO A 86 57.63 -20.61 51.63
CA PRO A 86 56.55 -21.25 50.81
C PRO A 86 56.42 -22.82 50.86
N TYR A 87 55.22 -23.46 50.71
CA TYR A 87 55.16 -24.88 50.23
C TYR A 87 53.77 -25.47 49.84
N GLN A 88 53.82 -26.25 48.74
CA GLN A 88 53.04 -27.33 48.06
C GLN A 88 51.60 -27.84 48.38
N PRO A 89 50.96 -28.56 47.41
CA PRO A 89 49.57 -29.03 47.42
C PRO A 89 49.40 -30.53 47.74
N SER A 90 48.18 -30.98 48.09
CA SER A 90 47.83 -32.43 48.13
C SER A 90 46.35 -32.73 47.86
N TYR A 91 46.15 -33.91 47.25
CA TYR A 91 44.95 -34.48 46.63
C TYR A 91 44.13 -35.41 47.56
N SER A 92 42.82 -35.54 47.26
CA SER A 92 41.99 -36.78 47.25
C SER A 92 41.38 -37.32 48.59
N PRO A 93 40.44 -38.32 48.55
CA PRO A 93 38.98 -38.10 48.63
C PRO A 93 38.29 -39.07 49.63
N SER A 94 36.96 -39.02 49.81
CA SER A 94 36.23 -40.19 50.32
C SER A 94 34.71 -40.16 50.06
N TYR A 95 34.27 -41.27 49.50
CA TYR A 95 32.90 -41.73 49.24
C TYR A 95 32.25 -42.24 50.53
N LEU A 96 30.90 -42.30 50.58
CA LEU A 96 30.12 -43.44 51.11
C LEU A 96 28.60 -43.27 50.87
N THR A 97 28.04 -44.22 50.13
CA THR A 97 26.61 -44.60 49.94
C THR A 97 26.24 -45.74 50.92
N PRO A 98 25.05 -46.42 50.91
CA PRO A 98 23.61 -46.03 50.79
C PRO A 98 22.66 -46.77 51.81
N THR A 99 21.31 -46.63 51.64
CA THR A 99 20.15 -47.55 52.00
C THR A 99 19.25 -47.20 53.24
N PRO A 100 18.02 -47.77 53.41
CA PRO A 100 16.81 -47.72 52.55
C PRO A 100 15.41 -47.57 53.26
N GLY A 101 14.38 -47.06 52.53
CA GLY A 101 12.92 -47.38 52.64
C GLY A 101 12.01 -46.59 53.62
N PRO A 102 10.64 -46.62 53.52
CA PRO A 102 9.75 -47.22 52.51
C PRO A 102 8.64 -46.29 51.91
N SER A 103 7.98 -46.86 50.89
CA SER A 103 6.91 -46.39 49.98
C SER A 103 5.52 -46.15 50.60
N TRP A 104 4.71 -45.23 50.02
CA TRP A 104 3.27 -45.41 49.66
C TRP A 104 2.79 -44.39 48.57
N TYR A 105 2.40 -44.90 47.37
CA TYR A 105 1.30 -44.56 46.41
C TYR A 105 0.61 -43.15 46.42
N GLN A 106 0.16 -42.45 45.34
CA GLN A 106 0.05 -42.61 43.87
C GLN A 106 -0.62 -41.30 43.28
N ALA A 107 -0.19 -40.76 42.13
CA ALA A 107 -1.00 -40.07 41.08
C ALA A 107 -0.09 -39.61 39.90
N PRO A 108 -0.52 -39.72 38.62
CA PRO A 108 0.36 -39.44 37.48
C PRO A 108 0.44 -37.93 37.19
N HIS A 109 1.65 -37.36 37.27
CA HIS A 109 1.95 -36.05 36.73
C HIS A 109 2.04 -36.14 35.20
N ALA A 110 1.30 -35.26 34.53
CA ALA A 110 1.49 -34.97 33.11
C ALA A 110 2.94 -34.53 32.86
N GLU A 111 3.53 -35.07 31.80
CA GLU A 111 4.88 -34.70 31.35
C GLU A 111 4.99 -33.18 31.11
N PRO A 112 6.14 -32.56 31.43
CA PRO A 112 6.37 -31.16 31.11
C PRO A 112 6.40 -30.96 29.59
N ALA A 113 5.69 -29.93 29.15
CA ALA A 113 5.60 -29.46 27.77
C ALA A 113 6.98 -29.38 27.08
N ALA A 114 6.99 -29.72 25.79
CA ALA A 114 8.16 -29.67 24.92
C ALA A 114 8.85 -28.29 24.97
N PRO A 115 10.20 -28.22 24.89
CA PRO A 115 10.94 -26.98 24.98
C PRO A 115 10.62 -26.02 23.81
N GLU A 116 10.60 -24.73 24.14
CA GLU A 116 10.41 -23.56 23.25
C GLU A 116 11.18 -23.67 21.91
N PRO A 117 10.65 -23.12 20.79
CA PRO A 117 11.27 -23.20 19.46
C PRO A 117 12.72 -22.68 19.41
N ILE A 118 13.06 -21.70 20.26
CA ILE A 118 14.39 -21.09 20.32
C ILE A 118 15.45 -22.06 20.86
N GLN A 119 15.08 -22.93 21.82
CA GLN A 119 16.01 -23.93 22.36
C GLN A 119 16.32 -25.02 21.34
N GLN A 120 15.35 -25.42 20.53
CA GLN A 120 15.54 -26.42 19.47
C GLN A 120 16.46 -25.91 18.35
N ILE A 121 16.29 -24.65 17.92
CA ILE A 121 17.16 -24.01 16.90
C ILE A 121 18.59 -23.87 17.42
N THR A 122 18.76 -23.42 18.67
CA THR A 122 20.08 -23.23 19.28
C THR A 122 20.81 -24.57 19.45
N GLN A 123 20.09 -25.63 19.85
CA GLN A 123 20.64 -26.99 19.92
C GLN A 123 21.02 -27.51 18.53
N GLN A 124 20.17 -27.36 17.51
CA GLN A 124 20.48 -27.78 16.13
C GLN A 124 21.71 -27.06 15.56
N LEU A 125 21.83 -25.74 15.75
CA LEU A 125 23.02 -24.98 15.33
C LEU A 125 24.28 -25.41 16.08
N SER A 126 24.16 -25.77 17.37
CA SER A 126 25.31 -26.22 18.18
C SER A 126 25.92 -27.52 17.65
N HIS A 127 25.12 -28.38 17.03
CA HIS A 127 25.54 -29.65 16.44
C HIS A 127 26.02 -29.54 14.98
N MET A 128 25.84 -28.39 14.34
CA MET A 128 26.34 -28.12 12.99
C MET A 128 27.83 -27.76 13.00
N SER A 129 28.54 -28.11 11.94
CA SER A 129 29.92 -27.64 11.75
C SER A 129 29.95 -26.11 11.66
N ALA A 130 31.10 -25.49 11.91
CA ALA A 130 31.24 -24.05 11.72
C ALA A 130 30.94 -23.62 10.26
N VAL A 131 31.19 -24.50 9.30
CA VAL A 131 30.88 -24.29 7.87
C VAL A 131 29.37 -24.32 7.63
N ASP A 132 28.66 -25.30 8.19
CA ASP A 132 27.21 -25.44 8.02
C ASP A 132 26.45 -24.34 8.78
N ARG A 133 26.91 -23.98 9.98
CA ARG A 133 26.41 -22.80 10.69
C ARG A 133 26.61 -21.53 9.89
N SER A 134 27.80 -21.32 9.33
CA SER A 134 28.09 -20.14 8.51
C SER A 134 27.24 -20.12 7.24
N ARG A 135 26.98 -21.26 6.58
CA ARG A 135 26.07 -21.34 5.43
C ARG A 135 24.62 -21.05 5.81
N ASN A 136 24.13 -21.59 6.92
CA ASN A 136 22.74 -21.46 7.35
C ASN A 136 22.41 -20.10 7.97
N LEU A 137 23.43 -19.36 8.45
CA LEU A 137 23.29 -18.04 9.07
C LEU A 137 23.71 -16.89 8.13
N ARG A 138 24.30 -17.18 6.97
CA ARG A 138 24.62 -16.15 5.97
C ARG A 138 23.34 -15.70 5.29
N VAL A 139 23.01 -14.41 5.45
CA VAL A 139 22.08 -13.74 4.53
C VAL A 139 22.67 -13.89 3.12
N GLN A 140 21.85 -14.30 2.14
CA GLN A 140 22.30 -14.33 0.74
C GLN A 140 22.64 -12.91 0.32
N HIS A 141 23.94 -12.63 0.21
CA HIS A 141 24.43 -11.32 -0.23
C HIS A 141 24.26 -11.18 -1.74
N MET A 142 23.86 -9.99 -2.18
CA MET A 142 23.82 -9.65 -3.59
C MET A 142 25.23 -9.59 -4.17
N GLU A 143 25.40 -10.15 -5.37
CA GLU A 143 26.65 -10.17 -6.11
C GLU A 143 26.39 -9.87 -7.60
N PRO A 144 26.71 -8.65 -8.09
CA PRO A 144 27.35 -7.55 -7.35
C PRO A 144 26.41 -6.88 -6.33
N MET A 145 27.00 -6.20 -5.35
CA MET A 145 26.25 -5.57 -4.25
C MET A 145 25.39 -4.42 -4.78
N LEU A 146 24.14 -4.34 -4.33
CA LEU A 146 23.25 -3.19 -4.56
C LEU A 146 22.77 -2.65 -3.22
N GLN A 147 22.85 -1.33 -3.04
CA GLN A 147 22.33 -0.69 -1.83
C GLN A 147 20.92 -0.18 -2.10
N PHE A 148 19.90 -0.92 -1.65
CA PHE A 148 18.51 -0.58 -1.94
C PHE A 148 18.03 0.67 -1.18
N MET A 149 17.34 1.54 -1.90
CA MET A 149 16.45 2.56 -1.37
C MET A 149 15.03 2.02 -1.23
N ALA A 150 14.55 1.30 -2.25
CA ALA A 150 13.21 0.69 -2.28
C ALA A 150 13.17 -0.55 -3.18
N GLY A 151 12.21 -1.44 -2.92
CA GLY A 151 11.97 -2.67 -3.67
C GLY A 151 12.71 -3.92 -3.16
N PRO A 152 12.61 -5.06 -3.89
CA PRO A 152 11.94 -5.20 -5.18
C PRO A 152 10.44 -4.98 -5.15
N LEU A 153 9.93 -4.23 -6.12
CA LEU A 153 8.52 -4.01 -6.37
C LEU A 153 8.12 -4.81 -7.62
N LEU A 154 6.97 -5.47 -7.60
CA LEU A 154 6.45 -6.24 -8.73
C LEU A 154 5.28 -5.53 -9.40
N ARG A 155 5.24 -5.54 -10.73
CA ARG A 155 4.13 -5.05 -11.56
C ARG A 155 3.64 -6.12 -12.51
N TYR A 156 2.33 -6.21 -12.65
CA TYR A 156 1.67 -6.97 -13.71
C TYR A 156 1.24 -6.06 -14.87
N ASP A 157 1.32 -6.55 -16.11
CA ASP A 157 0.86 -5.85 -17.30
C ASP A 157 -0.35 -6.56 -17.93
N THR A 158 -0.13 -7.71 -18.58
CA THR A 158 -1.17 -8.51 -19.26
C THR A 158 -0.67 -9.93 -19.54
N VAL A 159 -1.56 -10.78 -20.06
CA VAL A 159 -1.21 -11.99 -20.80
C VAL A 159 -1.48 -11.74 -22.28
N ASP A 160 -0.56 -12.11 -23.15
CA ASP A 160 -0.72 -11.95 -24.59
C ASP A 160 -1.48 -13.11 -25.26
N ALA A 161 -1.65 -13.05 -26.58
CA ALA A 161 -2.36 -14.08 -27.35
C ALA A 161 -1.65 -15.44 -27.35
N ASP A 162 -0.32 -15.45 -27.17
CA ASP A 162 0.49 -16.67 -27.11
C ASP A 162 0.43 -17.34 -25.73
N GLY A 163 -0.19 -16.68 -24.75
CA GLY A 163 -0.32 -17.15 -23.38
C GLY A 163 0.93 -16.85 -22.55
N VAL A 164 1.70 -15.82 -22.92
CA VAL A 164 2.83 -15.33 -22.15
C VAL A 164 2.34 -14.28 -21.18
N TRP A 165 2.65 -14.47 -19.89
CA TRP A 165 2.44 -13.48 -18.85
C TRP A 165 3.55 -12.43 -18.93
N HIS A 166 3.15 -11.16 -18.99
CA HIS A 166 4.03 -10.00 -19.00
C HIS A 166 3.94 -9.25 -17.67
N GLY A 167 5.10 -8.93 -17.12
CA GLY A 167 5.23 -8.06 -15.96
C GLY A 167 6.63 -7.49 -15.86
N ALA A 168 6.91 -6.82 -14.76
CA ALA A 168 8.22 -6.28 -14.47
C ALA A 168 8.50 -6.27 -12.97
N ALA A 169 9.77 -6.22 -12.61
CA ALA A 169 10.21 -5.83 -11.29
C ALA A 169 10.95 -4.48 -11.35
N MET A 170 10.92 -3.73 -10.26
CA MET A 170 11.70 -2.50 -10.10
C MET A 170 12.44 -2.46 -8.77
N VAL A 171 13.67 -1.96 -8.79
CA VAL A 171 14.42 -1.57 -7.58
C VAL A 171 14.91 -0.13 -7.74
N VAL A 172 15.06 0.56 -6.60
CA VAL A 172 15.74 1.85 -6.52
C VAL A 172 17.01 1.65 -5.71
N THR A 173 18.16 2.05 -6.23
CA THR A 173 19.47 1.85 -5.59
C THR A 173 20.14 3.18 -5.28
N ALA A 174 20.87 3.26 -4.18
CA ALA A 174 21.81 4.35 -3.93
C ALA A 174 23.13 4.02 -4.63
N ASP A 175 23.61 4.93 -5.48
CA ASP A 175 24.78 4.65 -6.32
C ASP A 175 26.06 4.54 -5.49
N ALA A 176 26.19 5.33 -4.43
CA ALA A 176 27.37 5.37 -3.58
C ALA A 176 27.70 4.02 -2.88
N GLY A 177 26.69 3.17 -2.67
CA GLY A 177 26.87 1.84 -2.05
C GLY A 177 26.62 0.67 -3.01
N SER A 178 26.42 0.94 -4.30
CA SER A 178 26.10 -0.09 -5.30
C SER A 178 27.27 -0.32 -6.26
N VAL A 179 27.39 -1.56 -6.74
CA VAL A 179 28.31 -1.97 -7.79
C VAL A 179 27.51 -2.40 -9.00
N TYR A 180 27.67 -1.69 -10.11
CA TYR A 180 26.93 -1.92 -11.35
C TYR A 180 27.72 -2.70 -12.41
N GLU A 181 28.85 -3.30 -12.03
CA GLU A 181 29.62 -4.21 -12.89
C GLU A 181 29.72 -5.62 -12.26
N PRO A 182 29.14 -6.65 -12.89
CA PRO A 182 28.25 -6.59 -14.06
C PRO A 182 26.94 -5.82 -13.77
N TYR A 183 26.24 -5.39 -14.83
CA TYR A 183 24.97 -4.66 -14.69
C TYR A 183 23.99 -5.41 -13.77
N PRO A 184 23.14 -4.69 -13.01
CA PRO A 184 22.08 -5.30 -12.21
C PRO A 184 21.29 -6.30 -13.04
N SER A 185 20.98 -7.45 -12.45
CA SER A 185 20.23 -8.51 -13.11
C SER A 185 19.19 -9.12 -12.16
N LEU A 186 18.11 -9.60 -12.75
CA LEU A 186 17.10 -10.37 -12.06
C LEU A 186 17.06 -11.77 -12.66
N THR A 187 17.19 -12.78 -11.80
CA THR A 187 17.02 -14.18 -12.19
C THR A 187 15.70 -14.69 -11.65
N TYR A 188 14.88 -15.26 -12.51
CA TYR A 188 13.61 -15.88 -12.13
C TYR A 188 13.47 -17.28 -12.72
N SER A 189 12.83 -18.17 -11.97
CA SER A 189 12.64 -19.57 -12.34
C SER A 189 11.22 -20.05 -12.04
N TRP A 190 10.75 -20.98 -12.85
CA TRP A 190 9.44 -21.60 -12.72
C TRP A 190 9.50 -23.04 -13.23
N ASP A 191 8.57 -23.87 -12.76
CA ASP A 191 8.48 -25.27 -13.16
C ASP A 191 7.04 -25.56 -13.64
N PRO A 192 6.84 -25.81 -14.94
CA PRO A 192 5.51 -26.06 -15.51
C PRO A 192 4.90 -27.39 -15.07
N ASP A 193 5.71 -28.32 -14.57
CA ASP A 193 5.25 -29.65 -14.13
C ASP A 193 5.14 -29.76 -12.59
N ALA A 194 5.51 -28.69 -11.87
CA ALA A 194 5.42 -28.69 -10.42
C ALA A 194 3.94 -28.70 -9.96
N PRO A 195 3.53 -29.63 -9.09
CA PRO A 195 2.15 -29.68 -8.62
C PRO A 195 1.83 -28.48 -7.71
N ALA A 196 0.84 -27.67 -8.10
CA ALA A 196 0.37 -26.51 -7.33
C ALA A 196 -0.03 -26.86 -5.88
N GLU A 197 -0.55 -28.07 -5.64
CA GLU A 197 -1.07 -28.51 -4.33
C GLU A 197 -0.01 -28.70 -3.23
N ARG A 198 1.28 -28.94 -3.57
CA ARG A 198 2.31 -29.20 -2.54
C ARG A 198 2.65 -27.97 -1.69
N ILE A 199 2.40 -26.77 -2.21
CA ILE A 199 2.85 -25.51 -1.59
C ILE A 199 1.87 -25.02 -0.51
N ALA A 200 0.57 -25.29 -0.65
CA ALA A 200 -0.47 -24.86 0.30
C ALA A 200 -0.51 -25.69 1.60
N ARG A 201 -0.27 -27.02 1.52
CA ARG A 201 -0.33 -27.91 2.70
C ARG A 201 0.81 -27.70 3.70
N ALA A 202 1.99 -27.27 3.24
CA ALA A 202 3.13 -27.02 4.12
C ALA A 202 2.93 -25.80 5.04
N ARG A 203 2.17 -24.78 4.60
CA ARG A 203 1.87 -23.57 5.38
C ARG A 203 0.63 -23.70 6.27
N SER A 204 -0.39 -24.46 5.87
CA SER A 204 -1.62 -24.57 6.65
C SER A 204 -1.45 -25.33 7.98
N GLN A 205 -0.46 -26.23 8.08
CA GLN A 205 -0.20 -26.96 9.32
C GLN A 205 0.55 -26.13 10.37
N SER A 206 1.34 -25.12 9.98
CA SER A 206 2.09 -24.27 10.92
C SER A 206 1.30 -23.07 11.45
N SER A 207 0.28 -22.59 10.72
CA SER A 207 -0.52 -21.42 11.09
C SER A 207 -1.73 -21.74 11.97
N ALA A 208 -2.28 -22.96 11.88
CA ALA A 208 -3.50 -23.35 12.60
C ALA A 208 -3.38 -23.42 14.13
N GLN A 209 -2.17 -23.29 14.71
CA GLN A 209 -1.93 -23.38 16.15
C GLN A 209 -1.63 -22.05 16.86
N ARG A 210 -1.65 -20.89 16.18
CA ARG A 210 -1.27 -19.61 16.80
C ARG A 210 -2.46 -18.67 17.01
N ALA A 211 -3.33 -19.02 17.95
CA ALA A 211 -4.25 -18.04 18.53
C ALA A 211 -3.42 -16.99 19.30
N GLY A 212 -3.33 -15.75 18.78
CA GLY A 212 -2.75 -14.61 19.50
C GLY A 212 -1.25 -14.34 19.32
N ARG A 213 -0.59 -14.88 18.28
CA ARG A 213 0.77 -14.45 17.87
C ARG A 213 0.74 -13.87 16.45
N SER A 214 1.42 -12.76 16.22
CA SER A 214 1.51 -12.05 14.94
C SER A 214 1.86 -13.00 13.80
N PHE A 215 1.16 -12.88 12.67
CA PHE A 215 1.56 -13.49 11.40
C PHE A 215 2.98 -13.01 11.07
N ASP A 216 3.88 -13.95 10.81
CA ASP A 216 5.28 -13.64 10.55
C ASP A 216 5.43 -13.19 9.09
N LEU A 217 5.87 -11.95 8.90
CA LEU A 217 6.09 -11.39 7.58
C LEU A 217 7.25 -12.13 6.92
N GLY A 218 7.06 -12.56 5.66
CA GLY A 218 8.11 -13.24 4.90
C GLY A 218 9.40 -12.43 4.75
N PRO A 219 10.46 -13.01 4.18
CA PRO A 219 11.73 -12.29 3.99
C PRO A 219 11.56 -11.07 3.07
N HIS A 220 12.31 -10.01 3.35
CA HIS A 220 12.38 -8.80 2.52
C HIS A 220 13.70 -8.06 2.77
N PRO A 221 14.28 -7.38 1.77
CA PRO A 221 15.56 -6.69 1.95
C PRO A 221 15.60 -5.64 3.06
N ALA A 222 14.48 -4.98 3.34
CA ALA A 222 14.36 -4.02 4.45
C ALA A 222 14.29 -4.67 5.84
N ASP A 223 14.23 -6.01 5.92
CA ASP A 223 14.18 -6.78 7.15
C ASP A 223 15.04 -8.06 7.01
N PRO A 224 16.37 -7.90 6.91
CA PRO A 224 17.29 -9.00 6.61
C PRO A 224 17.51 -9.92 7.81
N LEU A 225 17.02 -9.53 9.00
CA LEU A 225 17.06 -10.31 10.24
C LEU A 225 15.75 -11.06 10.50
N SER A 226 14.81 -11.06 9.55
CA SER A 226 13.63 -11.92 9.63
C SER A 226 14.09 -13.35 9.90
N MET A 227 13.81 -13.84 11.11
CA MET A 227 14.23 -15.18 11.56
C MET A 227 13.42 -16.29 10.88
N VAL A 228 12.55 -15.93 9.94
CA VAL A 228 11.97 -16.85 8.96
C VAL A 228 13.10 -17.26 8.04
N GLN A 229 13.82 -18.32 8.42
CA GLN A 229 14.47 -19.13 7.39
C GLN A 229 13.40 -19.42 6.35
N PRO A 230 13.69 -19.28 5.03
CA PRO A 230 12.83 -19.92 4.05
C PRO A 230 12.65 -21.34 4.58
N VAL A 231 11.40 -21.78 4.75
CA VAL A 231 11.16 -23.16 5.13
C VAL A 231 11.77 -23.96 4.00
N VAL A 232 13.04 -24.33 4.17
CA VAL A 232 13.60 -25.58 3.72
C VAL A 232 12.81 -26.57 4.53
N SER A 233 11.55 -26.77 4.11
CA SER A 233 10.96 -28.09 4.16
C SER A 233 12.11 -28.99 3.74
N GLY A 234 12.42 -30.04 4.51
CA GLY A 234 13.50 -30.97 4.17
C GLY A 234 13.42 -31.54 2.75
N ASP A 235 12.37 -31.21 1.99
CA ASP A 235 12.30 -31.22 0.55
C ASP A 235 12.50 -29.81 -0.03
N SER A 236 13.72 -29.47 -0.48
CA SER A 236 13.80 -28.56 -1.64
C SER A 236 12.87 -29.15 -2.71
N PRO A 237 11.96 -28.35 -3.32
CA PRO A 237 11.10 -28.90 -4.35
C PRO A 237 12.01 -29.56 -5.38
N VAL A 238 11.87 -30.88 -5.55
CA VAL A 238 12.60 -31.61 -6.58
C VAL A 238 12.11 -31.00 -7.88
N LEU A 239 12.89 -30.07 -8.41
CA LEU A 239 12.63 -29.41 -9.66
C LEU A 239 12.51 -30.50 -10.72
N SER A 240 11.44 -30.44 -11.50
CA SER A 240 11.31 -31.34 -12.63
C SER A 240 12.46 -31.10 -13.61
N PRO A 241 12.78 -32.06 -14.49
CA PRO A 241 13.72 -31.84 -15.59
C PRO A 241 13.33 -30.66 -16.51
N ASN A 242 12.08 -30.19 -16.43
CA ASN A 242 11.53 -29.11 -17.23
C ASN A 242 11.49 -27.76 -16.48
N ALA A 243 12.08 -27.67 -15.28
CA ALA A 243 12.24 -26.39 -14.60
C ALA A 243 13.09 -25.44 -15.45
N LEU A 244 12.57 -24.23 -15.64
CA LEU A 244 13.18 -23.18 -16.45
C LEU A 244 13.72 -22.07 -15.54
N SER A 245 14.77 -21.41 -16.00
CA SER A 245 15.33 -20.24 -15.35
C SER A 245 15.77 -19.23 -16.41
N GLN A 246 15.53 -17.95 -16.14
CA GLN A 246 15.90 -16.86 -17.02
C GLN A 246 16.54 -15.74 -16.19
N THR A 247 17.64 -15.19 -16.71
CA THR A 247 18.28 -14.00 -16.17
C THR A 247 18.07 -12.86 -17.15
N VAL A 248 17.54 -11.74 -16.66
CA VAL A 248 17.29 -10.53 -17.44
C VAL A 248 18.11 -9.37 -16.89
N PRO A 249 18.73 -8.54 -17.76
CA PRO A 249 19.43 -7.35 -17.32
C PRO A 249 18.43 -6.27 -16.87
N GLY A 250 18.86 -5.43 -15.94
CA GLY A 250 18.15 -4.23 -15.55
C GLY A 250 18.29 -3.14 -16.61
N GLN A 251 17.19 -2.49 -16.92
CA GLN A 251 17.16 -1.25 -17.69
C GLN A 251 17.14 -0.06 -16.71
N GLU A 252 18.11 0.83 -16.83
CA GLU A 252 18.04 2.14 -16.18
C GLU A 252 16.91 2.95 -16.82
N ILE A 253 15.92 3.37 -16.02
CA ILE A 253 14.79 4.16 -16.52
C ILE A 253 14.78 5.59 -15.99
N TRP A 254 15.48 5.88 -14.90
CA TRP A 254 15.64 7.24 -14.37
C TRP A 254 16.71 7.31 -13.27
N VAL A 255 17.29 8.49 -13.07
CA VAL A 255 18.23 8.78 -11.97
C VAL A 255 17.73 10.01 -11.20
N TYR A 256 17.52 9.86 -9.90
CA TYR A 256 17.26 10.96 -8.99
C TYR A 256 18.58 11.53 -8.47
N VAL A 257 18.74 12.85 -8.53
CA VAL A 257 19.90 13.57 -7.98
C VAL A 257 19.43 14.47 -6.83
N GLY A 258 19.71 14.03 -5.61
CA GLY A 258 19.34 14.74 -4.39
C GLY A 258 20.56 15.22 -3.60
N SER A 259 20.32 15.93 -2.49
CA SER A 259 21.39 16.33 -1.56
C SER A 259 22.06 15.12 -0.88
N GLY A 260 21.35 14.00 -0.78
CA GLY A 260 21.84 12.74 -0.22
C GLY A 260 22.63 11.84 -1.19
N GLY A 261 22.85 12.30 -2.43
CA GLY A 261 23.55 11.53 -3.48
C GLY A 261 22.69 11.28 -4.71
N THR A 262 23.14 10.33 -5.53
CA THR A 262 22.44 9.89 -6.74
C THR A 262 21.82 8.52 -6.52
N PHE A 263 20.62 8.33 -7.07
CA PHE A 263 19.82 7.13 -6.89
C PHE A 263 19.23 6.67 -8.21
N THR A 264 19.43 5.40 -8.55
CA THR A 264 19.11 4.87 -9.88
C THR A 264 17.90 3.93 -9.82
N PHE A 265 16.98 4.09 -10.77
CA PHE A 265 15.81 3.24 -10.96
C PHE A 265 16.09 2.17 -12.01
N TRP A 266 16.03 0.91 -11.59
CA TRP A 266 16.27 -0.24 -12.45
C TRP A 266 14.99 -1.05 -12.67
N ARG A 267 14.62 -1.25 -13.93
CA ARG A 267 13.47 -2.06 -14.36
C ARG A 267 13.93 -3.38 -14.98
N PHE A 268 13.32 -4.49 -14.57
CA PHE A 268 13.58 -5.83 -15.10
C PHE A 268 12.30 -6.38 -15.72
N MET A 269 12.29 -6.64 -17.03
CA MET A 269 11.11 -7.20 -17.72
C MET A 269 11.03 -8.70 -17.49
N ILE A 270 9.84 -9.20 -17.14
CA ILE A 270 9.59 -10.61 -16.81
C ILE A 270 8.56 -11.16 -17.79
N HIS A 271 8.91 -12.28 -18.42
CA HIS A 271 8.06 -12.99 -19.37
C HIS A 271 7.99 -14.46 -19.00
N ILE A 272 6.77 -14.97 -18.78
CA ILE A 272 6.55 -16.34 -18.33
C ILE A 272 5.49 -16.99 -19.22
N PRO A 273 5.84 -17.98 -20.06
CA PRO A 273 4.87 -18.80 -20.76
C PRO A 273 3.98 -19.55 -19.75
N LEU A 274 2.67 -19.32 -19.78
CA LEU A 274 1.76 -19.93 -18.81
C LEU A 274 1.59 -21.43 -19.09
N GLY A 275 1.76 -22.23 -18.02
CA GLY A 275 1.52 -23.66 -18.01
C GLY A 275 0.03 -24.02 -17.91
N PRO A 276 -0.32 -25.32 -17.88
CA PRO A 276 -1.70 -25.77 -17.75
C PRO A 276 -2.32 -25.47 -16.37
N SER A 277 -1.50 -25.32 -15.34
CA SER A 277 -1.91 -25.03 -13.96
C SER A 277 -1.17 -23.82 -13.41
N GLU A 278 -1.66 -23.28 -12.29
CA GLU A 278 -0.97 -22.27 -11.49
C GLU A 278 0.49 -22.66 -11.21
N MET A 279 1.40 -21.68 -11.35
CA MET A 279 2.84 -21.87 -11.12
C MET A 279 3.36 -20.86 -10.10
N ARG A 280 4.26 -21.32 -9.22
CA ARG A 280 5.08 -20.46 -8.38
C ARG A 280 6.32 -20.05 -9.18
N VAL A 281 6.63 -18.76 -9.14
CA VAL A 281 7.82 -18.17 -9.75
C VAL A 281 8.74 -17.72 -8.63
N SER A 282 9.94 -18.30 -8.53
CA SER A 282 11.00 -17.83 -7.64
C SER A 282 11.82 -16.77 -8.37
N TYR A 283 12.27 -15.72 -7.67
CA TYR A 283 13.12 -14.69 -8.25
C TYR A 283 14.12 -14.11 -7.24
N SER A 284 15.24 -13.60 -7.75
CA SER A 284 16.25 -12.88 -6.96
C SER A 284 16.90 -11.78 -7.80
N VAL A 285 17.23 -10.67 -7.15
CA VAL A 285 18.03 -9.59 -7.75
C VAL A 285 19.49 -9.82 -7.35
N ASN A 286 20.40 -9.82 -8.33
CA ASN A 286 21.84 -10.07 -8.15
C ASN A 286 22.15 -11.27 -7.23
N ARG A 287 21.42 -12.39 -7.34
CA ARG A 287 21.60 -13.59 -6.49
C ARG A 287 21.42 -13.33 -4.98
N GLY A 288 20.80 -12.21 -4.61
CA GLY A 288 20.43 -11.90 -3.22
C GLY A 288 19.25 -12.71 -2.73
N GLN A 289 18.54 -12.19 -1.72
CA GLN A 289 17.38 -12.83 -1.11
C GLN A 289 16.37 -13.33 -2.16
N GLU A 290 16.14 -14.65 -2.18
CA GLU A 290 15.08 -15.26 -2.99
C GLU A 290 13.69 -14.86 -2.46
N MET A 291 12.82 -14.47 -3.38
CA MET A 291 11.40 -14.17 -3.17
C MET A 291 10.57 -14.96 -4.19
N ALA A 292 9.25 -14.93 -4.05
CA ALA A 292 8.37 -15.61 -4.99
C ALA A 292 7.01 -14.92 -5.14
N PHE A 293 6.41 -15.12 -6.31
CA PHE A 293 5.02 -14.77 -6.64
C PHE A 293 4.37 -15.92 -7.43
N PHE A 294 3.09 -15.76 -7.80
CA PHE A 294 2.31 -16.80 -8.48
C PHE A 294 1.67 -16.28 -9.76
N VAL A 295 1.63 -17.12 -10.79
CA VAL A 295 0.97 -16.87 -12.08
C VAL A 295 -0.10 -17.94 -12.33
N PRO A 296 -1.23 -17.60 -12.97
CA PRO A 296 -2.34 -18.54 -13.16
C PRO A 296 -2.00 -19.63 -14.18
N GLY A 297 -2.77 -20.72 -14.21
CA GLY A 297 -2.79 -21.60 -15.37
C GLY A 297 -3.33 -20.87 -16.61
N ARG A 298 -2.92 -21.28 -17.80
CA ARG A 298 -3.28 -20.65 -19.08
C ARG A 298 -4.79 -20.56 -19.31
N ALA A 299 -5.55 -21.53 -18.81
CA ALA A 299 -7.01 -21.57 -18.93
C ALA A 299 -7.75 -21.08 -17.67
N GLU A 300 -7.02 -20.57 -16.67
CA GLU A 300 -7.58 -20.15 -15.39
C GLU A 300 -7.74 -18.63 -15.33
N ASN A 301 -8.79 -18.16 -14.66
CA ASN A 301 -8.87 -16.76 -14.27
C ASN A 301 -7.99 -16.49 -13.05
N MET A 302 -7.38 -15.32 -13.04
CA MET A 302 -6.61 -14.82 -11.91
C MET A 302 -7.53 -14.56 -10.72
N ARG A 303 -7.07 -15.01 -9.55
CA ARG A 303 -7.46 -14.48 -8.26
C ARG A 303 -6.69 -13.20 -7.98
N TRP A 304 -7.37 -12.18 -7.49
CA TRP A 304 -6.76 -10.88 -7.22
C TRP A 304 -7.32 -10.28 -5.93
N ALA A 305 -6.54 -9.40 -5.30
CA ALA A 305 -6.95 -8.65 -4.11
C ALA A 305 -6.93 -7.16 -4.44
N ALA A 306 -7.93 -6.42 -3.99
CA ALA A 306 -8.05 -4.98 -4.19
C ALA A 306 -7.97 -4.22 -2.86
N TYR A 307 -7.35 -3.04 -2.90
CA TYR A 307 -7.21 -2.13 -1.77
C TYR A 307 -7.19 -0.67 -2.25
N SER A 308 -7.45 0.28 -1.35
CA SER A 308 -7.25 1.72 -1.60
C SER A 308 -6.98 2.43 -0.26
N CYS A 309 -6.55 3.70 -0.32
CA CYS A 309 -6.37 4.57 0.84
C CYS A 309 -5.38 3.97 1.86
N ASN A 310 -4.16 3.73 1.38
CA ASN A 310 -3.04 3.15 2.10
C ASN A 310 -2.17 4.23 2.80
N GLY A 311 -2.81 5.05 3.63
CA GLY A 311 -2.14 6.03 4.47
C GLY A 311 -3.09 6.63 5.48
N PHE A 312 -2.57 7.55 6.31
CA PHE A 312 -3.37 8.25 7.30
C PHE A 312 -3.51 9.72 6.92
N SER A 313 -4.74 10.23 6.96
CA SER A 313 -5.01 11.65 6.79
C SER A 313 -4.33 12.48 7.89
N SER A 314 -4.06 13.73 7.57
CA SER A 314 -3.46 14.70 8.49
C SER A 314 -4.19 14.77 9.83
N GLY A 315 -3.49 14.48 10.93
CA GLY A 315 -4.02 14.60 12.30
C GLY A 315 -4.58 13.30 12.89
N VAL A 316 -4.61 12.22 12.11
CA VAL A 316 -4.87 10.88 12.63
C VAL A 316 -3.61 10.33 13.29
N ASN A 317 -3.75 9.76 14.48
CA ASN A 317 -2.64 9.09 15.16
C ASN A 317 -2.56 7.63 14.71
N PRO A 318 -1.51 7.20 13.97
CA PRO A 318 -1.37 5.81 13.51
C PRO A 318 -1.37 4.80 14.66
N ASP A 319 -0.85 5.19 15.83
CA ASP A 319 -0.80 4.32 17.01
C ASP A 319 -2.19 3.90 17.52
N ASP A 320 -3.25 4.65 17.18
CA ASP A 320 -4.63 4.29 17.55
C ASP A 320 -5.11 3.03 16.80
N PHE A 321 -4.41 2.64 15.74
CA PHE A 321 -4.67 1.46 14.90
C PHE A 321 -3.58 0.39 15.07
N ARG A 322 -2.64 0.57 15.99
CA ARG A 322 -1.58 -0.41 16.29
C ARG A 322 -2.01 -1.32 17.44
N GLY A 323 -2.68 -2.43 17.11
CA GLY A 323 -3.00 -3.46 18.08
C GLY A 323 -1.77 -4.24 18.56
N PRO A 324 -1.93 -5.15 19.54
CA PRO A 324 -0.84 -5.95 20.07
C PRO A 324 -0.14 -6.76 18.96
N GLY A 325 1.19 -6.76 18.94
CA GLY A 325 2.00 -7.52 17.98
C GLY A 325 2.32 -6.79 16.67
N PHE A 326 1.77 -5.59 16.44
CA PHE A 326 2.11 -4.77 15.28
C PHE A 326 3.10 -3.66 15.64
N GLN A 327 4.04 -3.37 14.73
CA GLN A 327 5.00 -2.28 14.89
C GLN A 327 4.39 -0.93 14.48
N SER A 328 3.45 -0.95 13.54
CA SER A 328 2.78 0.23 12.99
C SER A 328 1.27 0.01 12.88
N GLY A 329 0.49 1.10 12.89
CA GLY A 329 -0.95 1.08 12.57
C GLY A 329 -1.27 0.79 11.10
N TYR A 330 -0.26 0.81 10.22
CA TYR A 330 -0.36 0.42 8.81
C TYR A 330 -0.53 -1.09 8.62
N ASP A 331 0.16 -1.89 9.42
CA ASP A 331 0.32 -3.33 9.16
C ASP A 331 -0.93 -4.22 9.38
N PRO A 332 -1.85 -3.95 10.34
CA PRO A 332 -2.83 -4.96 10.75
C PRO A 332 -3.67 -5.56 9.63
N VAL A 333 -4.31 -4.74 8.80
CA VAL A 333 -5.20 -5.23 7.74
C VAL A 333 -4.41 -5.79 6.54
N TRP A 334 -3.21 -5.25 6.28
CA TRP A 334 -2.28 -5.84 5.31
C TRP A 334 -1.83 -7.24 5.70
N VAL A 335 -1.61 -7.47 7.00
CA VAL A 335 -1.24 -8.78 7.52
C VAL A 335 -2.36 -9.81 7.31
N ASP A 336 -3.63 -9.43 7.50
CA ASP A 336 -4.76 -10.29 7.15
C ASP A 336 -4.77 -10.64 5.66
N LEU A 337 -4.56 -9.67 4.77
CA LEU A 337 -4.43 -9.89 3.32
C LEU A 337 -3.30 -10.86 2.99
N LEU A 338 -2.11 -10.65 3.55
CA LEU A 338 -0.95 -11.52 3.35
C LEU A 338 -1.17 -12.92 3.90
N GLN A 339 -1.91 -13.06 5.00
CA GLN A 339 -2.31 -14.35 5.51
C GLN A 339 -3.23 -15.07 4.51
N LYS A 340 -4.21 -14.38 3.92
CA LYS A 340 -5.07 -14.95 2.88
C LYS A 340 -4.31 -15.29 1.60
N HIS A 341 -3.35 -14.46 1.20
CA HIS A 341 -2.43 -14.78 0.12
C HIS A 341 -1.60 -16.05 0.43
N ALA A 342 -1.14 -16.23 1.68
CA ALA A 342 -0.40 -17.41 2.08
C ALA A 342 -1.25 -18.69 2.13
N GLU A 343 -2.54 -18.57 2.46
CA GLU A 343 -3.52 -19.66 2.43
C GLU A 343 -3.88 -20.07 0.99
N ARG A 344 -4.13 -19.09 0.12
CA ARG A 344 -4.44 -19.26 -1.30
C ARG A 344 -3.90 -18.07 -2.09
N PRO A 345 -2.84 -18.25 -2.90
CA PRO A 345 -2.18 -17.15 -3.57
C PRO A 345 -3.11 -16.30 -4.43
N TYR A 346 -2.94 -14.99 -4.31
CA TYR A 346 -3.42 -14.00 -5.28
C TYR A 346 -2.34 -13.80 -6.35
N HIS A 347 -2.75 -13.65 -7.60
CA HIS A 347 -1.83 -13.42 -8.72
C HIS A 347 -1.61 -11.93 -9.01
N VAL A 348 -2.56 -11.08 -8.61
CA VAL A 348 -2.52 -9.63 -8.84
C VAL A 348 -3.02 -8.89 -7.60
N LEU A 349 -2.33 -7.79 -7.26
CA LEU A 349 -2.72 -6.82 -6.24
C LEU A 349 -3.19 -5.54 -6.94
N VAL A 350 -4.47 -5.22 -6.82
CA VAL A 350 -5.13 -4.11 -7.52
C VAL A 350 -5.19 -2.89 -6.59
N GLY A 351 -4.42 -1.86 -6.91
CA GLY A 351 -4.41 -0.59 -6.19
C GLY A 351 -5.48 0.36 -6.73
N GLY A 352 -6.45 0.68 -5.88
CA GLY A 352 -7.65 1.48 -6.12
C GLY A 352 -7.46 2.98 -6.28
N GLY A 353 -6.28 3.51 -5.94
CA GLY A 353 -6.06 4.93 -5.65
C GLY A 353 -5.51 5.12 -4.24
N ASP A 354 -4.83 6.24 -4.00
CA ASP A 354 -4.25 6.60 -2.70
C ASP A 354 -3.35 5.50 -2.13
N GLN A 355 -2.42 4.98 -2.95
CA GLN A 355 -1.46 3.98 -2.45
C GLN A 355 -0.49 4.57 -1.42
N LEU A 356 -0.39 5.90 -1.37
CA LEU A 356 0.26 6.72 -0.35
C LEU A 356 -0.42 8.10 -0.27
N TYR A 357 -0.11 8.88 0.77
CA TYR A 357 -0.69 10.21 0.99
C TYR A 357 0.39 11.30 0.93
N CYS A 358 0.46 11.99 -0.20
CA CYS A 358 1.46 13.00 -0.49
C CYS A 358 1.12 14.40 0.07
N ASP A 359 0.00 14.56 0.78
CA ASP A 359 -0.45 15.86 1.31
C ASP A 359 0.54 16.50 2.28
N ALA A 360 1.39 15.67 2.92
CA ALA A 360 2.44 16.14 3.80
C ALA A 360 3.45 17.06 3.09
N LEU A 361 3.50 17.08 1.75
CA LEU A 361 4.31 18.01 0.96
C LEU A 361 4.11 19.46 1.37
N VAL A 362 2.87 19.86 1.68
CA VAL A 362 2.58 21.26 2.08
C VAL A 362 3.17 21.64 3.43
N ARG A 363 3.76 20.68 4.16
CA ARG A 363 4.47 20.90 5.43
C ARG A 363 5.97 21.12 5.24
N GLU A 364 6.50 20.94 4.04
CA GLU A 364 7.91 21.22 3.76
C GLU A 364 8.21 22.72 4.01
N PRO A 365 9.34 23.06 4.65
CA PRO A 365 9.72 24.44 4.97
C PRO A 365 9.66 25.38 3.76
N GLU A 366 10.11 24.89 2.60
CA GLU A 366 10.16 25.60 1.32
C GLU A 366 8.76 25.99 0.82
N MET A 367 7.72 25.27 1.25
CA MET A 367 6.33 25.48 0.82
C MET A 367 5.56 26.45 1.73
N GLN A 368 6.09 26.77 2.93
CA GLN A 368 5.31 27.46 3.96
C GLN A 368 4.88 28.88 3.57
N GLU A 369 5.71 29.63 2.84
CA GLU A 369 5.35 30.98 2.40
C GLU A 369 4.14 30.96 1.46
N TRP A 370 4.14 30.06 0.49
CA TRP A 370 3.03 29.85 -0.43
C TRP A 370 1.76 29.36 0.28
N VAL A 371 1.89 28.36 1.16
CA VAL A 371 0.75 27.79 1.91
C VAL A 371 0.06 28.85 2.76
N ASN A 372 0.84 29.68 3.46
CA ASN A 372 0.35 30.72 4.37
C ASN A 372 -0.11 32.01 3.67
N THR A 373 0.03 32.10 2.34
CA THR A 373 -0.46 33.26 1.57
C THR A 373 -1.99 33.30 1.58
N LYS A 374 -2.56 34.29 2.29
CA LYS A 374 -4.01 34.41 2.49
C LYS A 374 -4.75 35.09 1.34
N VAL A 375 -4.06 35.90 0.53
CA VAL A 375 -4.68 36.64 -0.57
C VAL A 375 -4.76 35.72 -1.80
N PRO A 376 -5.96 35.34 -2.29
CA PRO A 376 -6.09 34.33 -3.35
C PRO A 376 -5.33 34.69 -4.63
N LYS A 377 -5.33 35.97 -5.01
CA LYS A 377 -4.59 36.45 -6.18
C LYS A 377 -3.08 36.26 -6.00
N GLN A 378 -2.52 36.61 -4.84
CA GLN A 378 -1.10 36.43 -4.56
C GLN A 378 -0.71 34.95 -4.50
N LYS A 379 -1.59 34.08 -3.99
CA LYS A 379 -1.36 32.63 -3.94
C LYS A 379 -1.30 32.00 -5.33
N LYS A 380 -2.14 32.49 -6.26
CA LYS A 380 -2.17 32.06 -7.67
C LYS A 380 -0.96 32.58 -8.46
N ASP A 381 -0.58 33.84 -8.21
CA ASP A 381 0.55 34.50 -8.87
C ASP A 381 1.89 34.17 -8.17
N PHE A 382 1.91 33.28 -7.19
CA PHE A 382 3.10 32.96 -6.40
C PHE A 382 4.18 32.34 -7.28
N VAL A 383 5.39 32.90 -7.21
CA VAL A 383 6.51 32.47 -8.04
C VAL A 383 7.05 31.14 -7.51
N LEU A 384 7.10 30.14 -8.37
CA LEU A 384 7.76 28.88 -8.08
C LEU A 384 9.28 29.08 -8.05
N THR A 385 9.89 28.96 -6.88
CA THR A 385 11.34 29.06 -6.70
C THR A 385 12.04 27.72 -6.98
N ASP A 386 13.35 27.75 -7.23
CA ASP A 386 14.13 26.52 -7.40
C ASP A 386 14.23 25.70 -6.09
N GLU A 387 14.22 26.36 -4.93
CA GLU A 387 14.13 25.67 -3.62
C GLU A 387 12.83 24.86 -3.52
N MET A 388 11.69 25.43 -3.93
CA MET A 388 10.41 24.71 -3.97
C MET A 388 10.43 23.54 -4.96
N ARG A 389 10.96 23.74 -6.17
CA ARG A 389 11.09 22.65 -7.17
C ARG A 389 11.89 21.48 -6.61
N PHE A 390 13.03 21.78 -6.00
CA PHE A 390 13.87 20.77 -5.37
C PHE A 390 13.16 20.08 -4.20
N ALA A 391 12.45 20.83 -3.35
CA ALA A 391 11.71 20.28 -2.23
C ALA A 391 10.57 19.34 -2.66
N ILE A 392 9.85 19.68 -3.74
CA ILE A 392 8.78 18.85 -4.30
C ILE A 392 9.35 17.49 -4.75
N ASP A 393 10.43 17.49 -5.55
CA ASP A 393 11.05 16.24 -6.01
C ASP A 393 11.66 15.43 -4.87
N ARG A 394 12.32 16.11 -3.92
CA ARG A 394 12.87 15.50 -2.70
C ARG A 394 11.79 14.82 -1.89
N PHE A 395 10.66 15.50 -1.67
CA PHE A 395 9.55 14.96 -0.91
C PHE A 395 8.99 13.70 -1.57
N TYR A 396 8.59 13.77 -2.85
CA TYR A 396 8.01 12.60 -3.52
C TYR A 396 8.97 11.42 -3.56
N PHE A 397 10.24 11.64 -3.91
CA PHE A 397 11.23 10.56 -3.93
C PHE A 397 11.36 9.88 -2.56
N ASN A 398 11.59 10.68 -1.51
CA ASN A 398 11.74 10.15 -0.14
C ASN A 398 10.46 9.44 0.31
N HIS A 399 9.30 10.06 0.08
CA HIS A 399 8.03 9.54 0.54
C HIS A 399 7.65 8.21 -0.11
N TYR A 400 7.80 8.11 -1.43
CA TYR A 400 7.64 6.84 -2.14
C TYR A 400 8.60 5.78 -1.62
N CYS A 401 9.90 6.10 -1.47
CA CYS A 401 10.85 5.15 -0.91
C CYS A 401 10.43 4.68 0.48
N GLN A 402 10.02 5.59 1.37
CA GLN A 402 9.60 5.25 2.73
C GLN A 402 8.39 4.32 2.74
N VAL A 403 7.32 4.68 2.03
CA VAL A 403 6.05 3.94 2.09
C VAL A 403 6.19 2.57 1.42
N PHE A 404 6.77 2.50 0.22
CA PHE A 404 6.83 1.26 -0.56
C PHE A 404 7.84 0.23 -0.04
N ARG A 405 8.71 0.60 0.91
CA ARG A 405 9.68 -0.31 1.55
C ARG A 405 9.33 -0.71 2.99
N SER A 406 8.22 -0.20 3.52
CA SER A 406 7.86 -0.36 4.93
C SER A 406 6.84 -1.47 5.18
N GLY A 407 7.04 -2.19 6.28
CA GLY A 407 6.05 -3.06 6.91
C GLY A 407 5.49 -4.16 5.99
N ALA A 408 4.22 -4.48 6.22
CA ALA A 408 3.47 -5.49 5.48
C ALA A 408 3.21 -5.08 4.02
N PHE A 409 3.07 -3.78 3.73
CA PHE A 409 2.85 -3.30 2.36
C PHE A 409 4.03 -3.63 1.44
N ALA A 410 5.27 -3.44 1.90
CA ALA A 410 6.46 -3.84 1.15
C ALA A 410 6.51 -5.35 0.85
N ARG A 411 6.02 -6.19 1.78
CA ARG A 411 5.92 -7.63 1.54
C ARG A 411 4.90 -7.97 0.47
N ALA A 412 3.77 -7.27 0.46
CA ALA A 412 2.77 -7.45 -0.58
C ALA A 412 3.37 -7.05 -1.95
N ASN A 413 4.04 -5.90 -2.02
CA ASN A 413 4.66 -5.39 -3.26
C ASN A 413 5.76 -6.30 -3.82
N SER A 414 6.44 -7.07 -2.96
CA SER A 414 7.51 -8.00 -3.38
C SER A 414 7.01 -9.44 -3.63
N THR A 415 5.75 -9.76 -3.35
CA THR A 415 5.21 -11.13 -3.50
C THR A 415 3.93 -11.22 -4.33
N ILE A 416 3.27 -10.08 -4.59
CA ILE A 416 2.05 -9.99 -5.40
C ILE A 416 2.24 -8.87 -6.45
N PRO A 417 2.30 -9.20 -7.75
CA PRO A 417 2.41 -8.21 -8.82
C PRO A 417 1.28 -7.17 -8.79
N MET A 418 1.63 -5.89 -8.78
CA MET A 418 0.69 -4.78 -8.65
C MET A 418 0.07 -4.36 -9.99
N LEU A 419 -1.14 -3.85 -9.91
CA LEU A 419 -1.89 -3.18 -10.96
C LEU A 419 -2.57 -1.95 -10.34
N ASN A 420 -1.92 -0.79 -10.42
CA ASN A 420 -2.35 0.41 -9.70
C ASN A 420 -2.93 1.47 -10.64
N MET A 421 -3.92 2.19 -10.14
CA MET A 421 -4.36 3.47 -10.71
C MET A 421 -4.09 4.61 -9.74
N LEU A 422 -4.02 5.82 -10.29
CA LEU A 422 -3.82 7.07 -9.58
C LEU A 422 -5.13 7.57 -8.95
N ASP A 423 -5.04 8.15 -7.76
CA ASP A 423 -6.05 9.07 -7.23
C ASP A 423 -5.42 10.38 -6.73
N ASP A 424 -6.16 11.26 -6.06
CA ASP A 424 -5.65 12.60 -5.73
C ASP A 424 -4.58 12.61 -4.64
N HIS A 425 -4.69 11.81 -3.57
CA HIS A 425 -3.69 11.85 -2.50
C HIS A 425 -2.32 11.34 -2.95
N ASP A 426 -2.21 10.62 -4.08
CA ASP A 426 -0.93 10.32 -4.73
C ASP A 426 -0.22 11.60 -5.23
N LEU A 427 -0.98 12.67 -5.49
CA LEU A 427 -0.51 14.00 -5.90
C LEU A 427 -0.61 14.97 -4.71
N ILE A 428 -1.82 15.43 -4.44
CA ILE A 428 -2.28 16.31 -3.38
C ILE A 428 -3.81 16.26 -3.38
N ASP A 429 -4.40 16.19 -2.19
CA ASP A 429 -5.85 16.17 -1.96
C ASP A 429 -6.64 17.11 -2.89
N GLY A 430 -7.62 16.57 -3.62
CA GLY A 430 -8.51 17.27 -4.53
C GLY A 430 -7.90 17.69 -5.87
N PHE A 431 -6.71 17.19 -6.25
CA PHE A 431 -6.07 17.58 -7.51
C PHE A 431 -7.00 17.34 -8.72
N GLY A 432 -7.23 18.40 -9.50
CA GLY A 432 -8.17 18.42 -10.63
C GLY A 432 -9.53 19.06 -10.31
N SER A 433 -9.89 19.18 -9.03
CA SER A 433 -11.21 19.65 -8.57
C SER A 433 -11.24 21.10 -8.09
N TYR A 434 -10.08 21.76 -8.04
CA TYR A 434 -9.94 23.19 -7.75
C TYR A 434 -10.26 24.09 -8.97
N PRO A 435 -10.50 25.40 -8.77
CA PRO A 435 -10.65 26.36 -9.87
C PRO A 435 -9.47 26.31 -10.85
N ASP A 436 -9.76 26.43 -12.16
CA ASP A 436 -8.77 26.30 -13.25
C ASP A 436 -7.56 27.24 -13.08
N ASP A 437 -7.77 28.47 -12.61
CA ASP A 437 -6.69 29.43 -12.40
C ASP A 437 -5.75 29.07 -11.24
N LEU A 438 -6.24 28.40 -10.19
CA LEU A 438 -5.41 27.85 -9.13
C LEU A 438 -4.65 26.61 -9.63
N MET A 439 -5.34 25.71 -10.34
CA MET A 439 -4.72 24.51 -10.91
C MET A 439 -3.57 24.84 -11.88
N ARG A 440 -3.72 25.93 -12.65
CA ARG A 440 -2.68 26.45 -13.56
C ARG A 440 -1.57 27.25 -12.88
N SER A 441 -1.70 27.57 -11.59
CA SER A 441 -0.67 28.34 -10.90
C SER A 441 0.69 27.61 -10.94
N PRO A 442 1.83 28.34 -10.97
CA PRO A 442 3.15 27.72 -11.11
C PRO A 442 3.43 26.66 -10.05
N VAL A 443 3.01 26.90 -8.81
CA VAL A 443 3.23 25.98 -7.69
C VAL A 443 2.33 24.75 -7.81
N PHE A 444 1.02 24.94 -7.97
CA PHE A 444 0.04 23.84 -7.95
C PHE A 444 0.21 22.89 -9.14
N SER A 445 0.42 23.44 -10.34
CA SER A 445 0.69 22.64 -11.54
C SER A 445 2.00 21.84 -11.42
N THR A 446 3.02 22.39 -10.78
CA THR A 446 4.29 21.67 -10.55
C THR A 446 4.11 20.52 -9.57
N ILE A 447 3.35 20.71 -8.48
CA ILE A 447 3.01 19.64 -7.54
C ILE A 447 2.35 18.47 -8.31
N GLY A 448 1.30 18.75 -9.08
CA GLY A 448 0.63 17.72 -9.87
C GLY A 448 1.51 17.07 -10.93
N ALA A 449 2.29 17.88 -11.66
CA ALA A 449 3.19 17.37 -12.69
C ALA A 449 4.24 16.41 -12.13
N ARG A 450 4.84 16.76 -10.98
CA ARG A 450 5.85 15.90 -10.34
C ARG A 450 5.22 14.71 -9.63
N GLY A 451 4.09 14.89 -8.95
CA GLY A 451 3.33 13.77 -8.39
C GLY A 451 2.95 12.72 -9.44
N TYR A 452 2.45 13.16 -10.60
CA TYR A 452 2.05 12.26 -11.69
C TYR A 452 3.26 11.53 -12.28
N PHE A 453 4.40 12.22 -12.40
CA PHE A 453 5.67 11.62 -12.79
C PHE A 453 6.09 10.51 -11.82
N PHE A 454 6.08 10.78 -10.51
CA PHE A 454 6.46 9.78 -9.51
C PHE A 454 5.47 8.63 -9.40
N PHE A 455 4.17 8.87 -9.62
CA PHE A 455 3.17 7.81 -9.77
C PHE A 455 3.51 6.87 -10.93
N LEU A 456 3.71 7.40 -12.14
CA LEU A 456 4.09 6.58 -13.29
C LEU A 456 5.37 5.81 -13.03
N LEU A 457 6.35 6.43 -12.39
CA LEU A 457 7.64 5.82 -12.13
C LEU A 457 7.57 4.71 -11.06
N PHE A 458 7.05 4.99 -9.87
CA PHE A 458 7.04 4.04 -8.75
C PHE A 458 5.93 3.00 -8.83
N GLN A 459 4.76 3.38 -9.35
CA GLN A 459 3.58 2.50 -9.33
C GLN A 459 3.35 1.80 -10.67
N CYS A 460 3.71 2.45 -11.77
CA CYS A 460 3.58 1.88 -13.12
C CYS A 460 4.93 1.46 -13.71
N PHE A 461 6.08 1.80 -13.15
CA PHE A 461 7.41 1.51 -13.74
C PHE A 461 7.57 2.09 -15.16
N ILE A 462 6.93 3.24 -15.40
CA ILE A 462 6.93 3.98 -16.67
C ILE A 462 7.70 5.28 -16.50
N ASN A 463 8.61 5.54 -17.45
CA ASN A 463 9.14 6.87 -17.69
C ASN A 463 8.78 7.24 -19.13
N VAL A 464 7.92 8.26 -19.31
CA VAL A 464 7.41 8.68 -20.62
C VAL A 464 8.53 9.08 -21.59
N GLU A 465 9.67 9.60 -21.09
CA GLU A 465 10.81 9.95 -21.93
C GLU A 465 11.55 8.71 -22.48
N VAL A 466 11.53 7.61 -21.74
CA VAL A 466 12.16 6.33 -22.11
C VAL A 466 11.21 5.45 -22.91
N ASP A 467 9.95 5.37 -22.48
CA ASP A 467 8.95 4.42 -22.99
C ASP A 467 8.11 5.01 -24.13
N GLY A 468 8.09 6.33 -24.26
CA GLY A 468 7.36 7.06 -25.28
C GLY A 468 5.84 7.06 -25.08
N ARG A 469 5.14 7.67 -26.04
CA ARG A 469 3.68 7.84 -26.04
C ARG A 469 2.95 6.93 -27.05
N ASP A 470 3.71 6.08 -27.75
CA ASP A 470 3.17 5.21 -28.80
C ASP A 470 2.72 3.86 -28.21
N MET A 471 1.41 3.67 -28.09
CA MET A 471 0.81 2.44 -27.56
C MET A 471 1.30 1.16 -28.26
N ALA A 472 1.63 1.20 -29.56
CA ALA A 472 2.06 0.00 -30.29
C ALA A 472 3.49 -0.43 -29.91
N ARG A 473 4.36 0.55 -29.66
CA ARG A 473 5.78 0.34 -29.32
C ARG A 473 6.06 0.35 -27.83
N HIS A 474 5.09 0.76 -27.02
CA HIS A 474 5.23 0.82 -25.58
C HIS A 474 5.62 -0.56 -24.99
N PRO A 475 6.52 -0.62 -23.99
CA PRO A 475 6.96 -1.89 -23.39
C PRO A 475 5.80 -2.64 -22.73
N PHE A 476 4.84 -1.91 -22.17
CA PHE A 476 3.64 -2.46 -21.54
C PHE A 476 2.45 -2.41 -22.49
N LYS A 477 1.81 -3.56 -22.73
CA LYS A 477 0.80 -3.77 -23.77
C LYS A 477 -0.63 -3.48 -23.29
N SER A 478 -0.83 -3.41 -21.97
CA SER A 478 -2.11 -3.00 -21.38
C SER A 478 -2.38 -1.50 -21.51
N VAL A 479 -1.34 -0.67 -21.72
CA VAL A 479 -1.48 0.79 -21.67
C VAL A 479 -2.47 1.33 -22.71
N VAL A 480 -3.23 2.33 -22.29
CA VAL A 480 -4.16 3.10 -23.09
C VAL A 480 -3.80 4.58 -22.86
N ILE A 481 -3.16 5.19 -23.85
CA ILE A 481 -2.69 6.58 -23.77
C ILE A 481 -3.79 7.52 -24.24
N GLY A 482 -4.25 8.39 -23.35
CA GLY A 482 -5.27 9.40 -23.62
C GLY A 482 -4.70 10.70 -24.20
N GLY A 483 -5.42 11.79 -23.97
CA GLY A 483 -5.06 13.14 -24.38
C GLY A 483 -4.03 13.74 -23.43
N ASP A 484 -3.41 14.84 -23.84
CA ASP A 484 -2.50 15.57 -22.96
C ASP A 484 -3.24 16.11 -21.73
N GLY A 485 -2.62 15.94 -20.56
CA GLY A 485 -3.15 16.39 -19.29
C GLY A 485 -3.40 17.89 -19.24
N CYS A 486 -4.41 18.30 -18.47
CA CYS A 486 -4.84 19.71 -18.41
C CYS A 486 -3.90 20.59 -17.59
N TYR A 487 -3.26 19.97 -16.59
CA TYR A 487 -2.39 20.62 -15.60
C TYR A 487 -1.07 19.86 -15.37
N VAL A 488 -0.90 18.72 -16.04
CA VAL A 488 0.32 17.89 -16.00
C VAL A 488 0.89 17.76 -17.41
N PRO A 489 2.22 17.69 -17.61
CA PRO A 489 2.85 17.68 -18.94
C PRO A 489 2.87 16.28 -19.60
N TYR A 490 1.97 15.39 -19.18
CA TYR A 490 1.91 13.99 -19.63
C TYR A 490 0.50 13.69 -20.13
N PRO A 491 0.34 12.77 -21.10
CA PRO A 491 -0.97 12.25 -21.45
C PRO A 491 -1.53 11.40 -20.31
N SER A 492 -2.83 11.13 -20.31
CA SER A 492 -3.42 10.15 -19.38
C SER A 492 -2.90 8.73 -19.65
N HIS A 493 -2.81 7.93 -18.60
CA HIS A 493 -2.35 6.54 -18.65
C HIS A 493 -3.39 5.63 -18.02
N SER A 494 -4.35 5.20 -18.85
CA SER A 494 -5.29 4.13 -18.51
C SER A 494 -4.67 2.76 -18.83
N PHE A 495 -5.23 1.67 -18.30
CA PHE A 495 -4.75 0.31 -18.57
C PHE A 495 -5.92 -0.66 -18.82
N LEU A 496 -5.81 -1.49 -19.85
CA LEU A 496 -6.73 -2.61 -20.09
C LEU A 496 -5.96 -3.93 -19.97
N SER A 497 -6.13 -4.60 -18.83
CA SER A 497 -5.36 -5.78 -18.46
C SER A 497 -6.20 -7.05 -18.48
N TYR A 498 -5.61 -8.13 -19.00
CA TYR A 498 -6.15 -9.48 -18.90
C TYR A 498 -6.14 -9.95 -17.45
N LEU A 499 -7.24 -10.48 -16.92
CA LEU A 499 -7.26 -11.16 -15.61
C LEU A 499 -7.71 -12.61 -15.73
N GLY A 500 -7.74 -13.16 -16.95
CA GLY A 500 -8.21 -14.50 -17.22
C GLY A 500 -9.02 -14.59 -18.51
N PRO A 501 -9.35 -15.81 -18.98
CA PRO A 501 -10.06 -15.97 -20.24
C PRO A 501 -11.44 -15.30 -20.23
N GLN A 502 -12.08 -15.20 -19.05
CA GLN A 502 -13.42 -14.63 -18.88
C GLN A 502 -13.42 -13.20 -18.31
N VAL A 503 -12.27 -12.68 -17.83
CA VAL A 503 -12.23 -11.44 -17.04
C VAL A 503 -11.15 -10.49 -17.57
N TYR A 504 -11.55 -9.25 -17.86
CA TYR A 504 -10.63 -8.13 -18.12
C TYR A 504 -10.94 -6.97 -17.17
N MET A 505 -9.93 -6.13 -16.93
CA MET A 505 -10.07 -4.94 -16.10
C MET A 505 -9.56 -3.70 -16.83
N LEU A 506 -10.38 -2.65 -16.87
CA LEU A 506 -10.03 -1.31 -17.33
C LEU A 506 -9.77 -0.41 -16.12
N LEU A 507 -8.54 0.08 -15.96
CA LEU A 507 -8.16 1.11 -15.01
C LEU A 507 -8.22 2.43 -15.75
N LEU A 508 -9.20 3.26 -15.43
CA LEU A 508 -9.40 4.54 -16.10
C LEU A 508 -8.70 5.66 -15.31
N ASP A 509 -7.75 6.34 -15.94
CA ASP A 509 -7.10 7.52 -15.36
C ASP A 509 -8.11 8.67 -15.26
N CYS A 510 -8.47 9.03 -14.03
CA CYS A 510 -9.48 10.05 -13.75
C CYS A 510 -8.86 11.36 -13.23
N ARG A 511 -7.53 11.54 -13.37
CA ARG A 511 -6.78 12.65 -12.76
C ARG A 511 -5.96 13.46 -13.77
N ALA A 512 -5.34 12.83 -14.77
CA ALA A 512 -4.49 13.55 -15.73
C ALA A 512 -5.27 14.62 -16.54
N GLU A 513 -6.45 14.26 -17.05
CA GLU A 513 -7.29 15.11 -17.89
C GLU A 513 -8.46 15.76 -17.13
N ARG A 514 -8.47 15.63 -15.81
CA ARG A 514 -9.52 16.14 -14.93
C ARG A 514 -9.50 17.67 -14.84
N LYS A 515 -10.69 18.24 -14.78
CA LYS A 515 -11.02 19.62 -14.43
C LYS A 515 -12.19 19.63 -13.47
N LYS A 516 -12.54 20.80 -12.94
CA LYS A 516 -13.68 20.97 -12.04
C LYS A 516 -15.03 20.53 -12.62
N ASP A 517 -15.17 20.54 -13.95
CA ASP A 517 -16.42 20.21 -14.66
C ASP A 517 -16.29 19.01 -15.62
N GLN A 518 -15.15 18.31 -15.58
CA GLN A 518 -14.84 17.17 -16.45
C GLN A 518 -13.90 16.20 -15.72
N VAL A 519 -14.20 14.90 -15.70
CA VAL A 519 -13.32 13.88 -15.12
C VAL A 519 -12.32 13.35 -16.16
N CYS A 520 -12.80 12.81 -17.27
CA CYS A 520 -12.00 12.35 -18.41
C CYS A 520 -12.37 13.12 -19.67
N SER A 521 -11.42 13.30 -20.59
CA SER A 521 -11.75 13.97 -21.85
C SER A 521 -12.50 13.05 -22.82
N PRO A 522 -13.23 13.62 -23.79
CA PRO A 522 -13.81 12.84 -24.88
C PRO A 522 -12.78 12.00 -25.66
N PHE A 523 -11.52 12.45 -25.74
CA PHE A 523 -10.47 11.73 -26.45
C PHE A 523 -10.03 10.48 -25.68
N GLU A 524 -9.79 10.61 -24.36
CA GLU A 524 -9.50 9.48 -23.50
C GLU A 524 -10.61 8.43 -23.55
N TYR A 525 -11.87 8.85 -23.38
CA TYR A 525 -13.00 7.94 -23.49
C TYR A 525 -13.02 7.22 -24.82
N LYS A 526 -12.87 7.95 -25.94
CA LYS A 526 -12.84 7.33 -27.26
C LYS A 526 -11.74 6.25 -27.34
N THR A 527 -10.53 6.55 -26.87
CA THR A 527 -9.41 5.61 -26.92
C THR A 527 -9.66 4.37 -26.04
N ALA A 528 -10.19 4.56 -24.83
CA ALA A 528 -10.57 3.45 -23.94
C ALA A 528 -11.69 2.59 -24.53
N PHE A 529 -12.74 3.20 -25.08
CA PHE A 529 -13.85 2.50 -25.74
C PHE A 529 -13.38 1.73 -26.98
N ASP A 530 -12.54 2.34 -27.82
CA ASP A 530 -11.93 1.68 -28.99
C ASP A 530 -11.12 0.44 -28.58
N ARG A 531 -10.50 0.44 -27.39
CA ARG A 531 -9.75 -0.70 -26.87
C ARG A 531 -10.67 -1.80 -26.36
N ILE A 532 -11.69 -1.48 -25.56
CA ILE A 532 -12.60 -2.50 -25.01
C ILE A 532 -13.49 -3.14 -26.09
N GLN A 533 -13.83 -2.41 -27.16
CA GLN A 533 -14.55 -2.96 -28.31
C GLN A 533 -13.83 -4.15 -28.99
N ARG A 534 -12.51 -4.26 -28.80
CA ARG A 534 -11.68 -5.34 -29.36
C ARG A 534 -11.48 -6.52 -28.40
N LEU A 535 -12.17 -6.53 -27.26
CA LEU A 535 -12.06 -7.63 -26.30
C LEU A 535 -12.54 -8.94 -26.92
N PRO A 536 -11.88 -10.08 -26.61
CA PRO A 536 -12.27 -11.38 -27.14
C PRO A 536 -13.72 -11.76 -26.80
N PRO A 537 -14.38 -12.59 -27.63
CA PRO A 537 -15.77 -12.99 -27.43
C PRO A 537 -15.98 -13.86 -26.18
N GLN A 538 -14.98 -14.61 -25.73
CA GLN A 538 -15.06 -15.45 -24.53
C GLN A 538 -15.07 -14.66 -23.20
N VAL A 539 -14.74 -13.36 -23.24
CA VAL A 539 -14.72 -12.51 -22.05
C VAL A 539 -16.17 -12.22 -21.65
N GLU A 540 -16.54 -12.64 -20.45
CA GLU A 540 -17.88 -12.45 -19.86
C GLU A 540 -17.94 -11.21 -18.95
N HIS A 541 -16.82 -10.86 -18.29
CA HIS A 541 -16.74 -9.79 -17.30
C HIS A 541 -15.73 -8.71 -17.70
N LEU A 542 -16.18 -7.46 -17.67
CA LEU A 542 -15.31 -6.29 -17.72
C LEU A 542 -15.45 -5.52 -16.40
N VAL A 543 -14.38 -5.50 -15.63
CA VAL A 543 -14.29 -4.67 -14.42
C VAL A 543 -13.77 -3.29 -14.82
N VAL A 544 -14.46 -2.23 -14.41
CA VAL A 544 -14.05 -0.84 -14.62
C VAL A 544 -13.64 -0.26 -13.27
N GLN A 545 -12.37 0.02 -13.11
CA GLN A 545 -11.83 0.56 -11.88
C GLN A 545 -11.77 2.09 -11.96
N LEU A 546 -12.29 2.75 -10.93
CA LEU A 546 -12.36 4.20 -10.77
C LEU A 546 -11.90 4.54 -9.35
N GLY A 547 -11.11 5.60 -9.17
CA GLY A 547 -10.65 6.02 -7.83
C GLY A 547 -11.82 6.27 -6.89
N ILE A 548 -12.79 7.04 -7.39
CA ILE A 548 -13.98 7.46 -6.65
C ILE A 548 -15.22 6.64 -7.07
N PRO A 549 -16.13 6.28 -6.13
CA PRO A 549 -17.34 5.54 -6.46
C PRO A 549 -18.27 6.25 -7.44
N ILE A 550 -18.67 5.54 -8.49
CA ILE A 550 -19.64 6.03 -9.48
C ILE A 550 -21.09 5.82 -9.03
N ALA A 551 -21.37 4.82 -8.20
CA ALA A 551 -22.69 4.55 -7.62
C ALA A 551 -22.61 4.52 -6.09
N TYR A 552 -22.95 5.65 -5.46
CA TYR A 552 -22.81 5.88 -4.01
C TYR A 552 -23.87 6.89 -3.52
N PRO A 553 -24.22 6.93 -2.21
CA PRO A 553 -25.24 7.86 -1.72
C PRO A 553 -24.88 9.32 -1.99
N ARG A 554 -25.84 10.06 -2.57
CA ARG A 554 -25.62 11.45 -2.96
C ARG A 554 -25.89 12.44 -1.84
N MET A 555 -25.01 13.42 -1.72
CA MET A 555 -25.05 14.44 -0.67
C MET A 555 -25.41 15.85 -1.22
N VAL A 556 -26.20 15.91 -2.31
CA VAL A 556 -26.59 17.17 -3.00
C VAL A 556 -27.18 18.24 -2.07
N PHE A 557 -27.92 17.85 -1.02
CA PHE A 557 -28.44 18.81 -0.04
C PHE A 557 -27.33 19.40 0.84
N LEU A 558 -26.33 18.59 1.21
CA LEU A 558 -25.16 19.04 1.96
C LEU A 558 -24.26 19.93 1.09
N GLU A 559 -24.04 19.57 -0.18
CA GLU A 559 -23.39 20.44 -1.18
C GLU A 559 -24.06 21.81 -1.21
N THR A 560 -25.38 21.86 -1.43
CA THR A 560 -26.15 23.11 -1.50
C THR A 560 -26.10 23.91 -0.19
N ALA A 561 -26.10 23.24 0.96
CA ALA A 561 -26.02 23.87 2.27
C ALA A 561 -24.62 24.42 2.59
N LEU A 562 -23.55 23.76 2.13
CA LEU A 562 -22.15 24.18 2.31
C LEU A 562 -21.73 25.25 1.28
N GLU A 563 -22.26 25.20 0.05
CA GLU A 563 -22.09 26.25 -0.97
C GLU A 563 -22.74 27.59 -0.56
N SER A 564 -23.71 27.55 0.36
CA SER A 564 -24.42 28.74 0.82
C SER A 564 -23.49 29.65 1.63
N LYS A 565 -23.18 30.83 1.07
CA LYS A 565 -22.40 31.91 1.72
C LYS A 565 -23.03 32.44 3.02
N LEU A 566 -24.27 32.06 3.34
CA LEU A 566 -25.01 32.45 4.54
C LEU A 566 -24.99 31.37 5.63
N ASN A 567 -24.26 30.26 5.45
CA ASN A 567 -24.20 29.20 6.45
C ASN A 567 -23.29 29.62 7.64
N PRO A 568 -23.84 29.73 8.87
CA PRO A 568 -23.09 30.16 10.04
C PRO A 568 -21.92 29.24 10.40
N LEU A 569 -21.94 27.95 10.01
CA LEU A 569 -20.84 27.01 10.24
C LEU A 569 -19.62 27.29 9.34
N VAL A 570 -19.84 27.60 8.06
CA VAL A 570 -18.76 28.00 7.13
C VAL A 570 -18.20 29.37 7.51
N ALA A 571 -19.06 30.29 7.96
CA ALA A 571 -18.66 31.59 8.47
C ALA A 571 -17.84 31.49 9.78
N LEU A 572 -18.24 30.62 10.73
CA LEU A 572 -17.47 30.35 11.95
C LEU A 572 -16.13 29.67 11.66
N GLY A 573 -16.11 28.70 10.75
CA GLY A 573 -14.88 28.00 10.32
C GLY A 573 -13.87 28.97 9.70
N ARG A 574 -14.32 29.88 8.82
CA ARG A 574 -13.49 30.94 8.22
C ARG A 574 -13.02 32.00 9.22
N ALA A 575 -13.77 32.23 10.30
CA ALA A 575 -13.42 33.20 11.34
C ALA A 575 -12.36 32.69 12.33
N GLY A 576 -11.98 31.41 12.29
CA GLY A 576 -10.89 30.84 13.10
C GLY A 576 -11.15 30.79 14.61
N SER A 577 -12.36 31.09 15.06
CA SER A 577 -12.74 31.05 16.48
C SER A 577 -13.21 29.65 16.88
N MET A 578 -12.64 29.10 17.97
CA MET A 578 -12.98 27.80 18.60
C MET A 578 -12.45 26.51 17.97
N GLY A 579 -11.24 26.50 17.38
CA GLY A 579 -10.57 25.23 17.03
C GLY A 579 -11.17 24.46 15.85
N LEU A 580 -11.95 25.13 15.01
CA LEU A 580 -12.59 24.59 13.80
C LEU A 580 -11.81 24.92 12.51
N SER A 581 -10.52 25.28 12.61
CA SER A 581 -9.66 25.58 11.45
C SER A 581 -9.40 24.37 10.54
N GLY A 582 -9.62 23.14 11.05
CA GLY A 582 -9.57 21.90 10.28
C GLY A 582 -10.88 21.51 9.60
N PHE A 583 -11.79 22.47 9.35
CA PHE A 583 -13.02 22.26 8.55
C PHE A 583 -12.98 23.04 7.23
N VAL A 584 -11.88 23.72 6.94
CA VAL A 584 -11.73 24.62 5.80
C VAL A 584 -10.46 24.24 5.04
N ASN A 585 -10.60 23.95 3.75
CA ASN A 585 -9.51 23.63 2.85
C ASN A 585 -8.47 24.77 2.83
N LYS A 586 -7.20 24.38 2.96
CA LYS A 586 -6.05 25.27 3.10
C LYS A 586 -5.69 26.01 1.80
N PHE A 587 -6.25 25.63 0.65
CA PHE A 587 -5.92 26.20 -0.66
C PHE A 587 -6.88 27.30 -1.12
N ASN A 588 -8.20 27.10 -0.97
CA ASN A 588 -9.25 27.98 -1.47
C ASN A 588 -10.14 28.59 -0.36
N ALA A 589 -9.95 28.18 0.90
CA ALA A 589 -10.79 28.55 2.04
C ALA A 589 -12.26 28.08 1.94
N ASP A 590 -12.57 27.07 1.13
CA ASP A 590 -13.86 26.37 1.11
C ASP A 590 -13.89 25.27 2.18
N ALA A 591 -15.06 24.69 2.48
CA ALA A 591 -15.11 23.60 3.46
C ALA A 591 -14.39 22.38 2.88
N GLU A 592 -13.53 21.72 3.64
CA GLU A 592 -12.83 20.48 3.23
C GLU A 592 -13.83 19.44 2.73
N LEU A 593 -14.92 19.26 3.49
CA LEU A 593 -16.05 18.41 3.12
C LEU A 593 -16.75 18.84 1.81
N LEU A 594 -16.72 20.11 1.41
CA LEU A 594 -17.30 20.56 0.14
C LEU A 594 -16.39 20.23 -1.05
N ASP A 595 -15.07 20.25 -0.86
CA ASP A 595 -14.13 19.85 -1.90
C ASP A 595 -14.21 18.33 -2.15
N ASP A 596 -14.28 17.50 -1.10
CA ASP A 596 -14.54 16.06 -1.19
C ASP A 596 -15.84 15.76 -1.97
N LEU A 597 -16.90 16.51 -1.65
CA LEU A 597 -18.21 16.35 -2.30
C LEU A 597 -18.20 16.73 -3.78
N ASN A 598 -17.39 17.73 -4.16
CA ASN A 598 -17.25 18.14 -5.55
C ASN A 598 -16.41 17.14 -6.35
N ASP A 599 -15.56 16.36 -5.70
CA ASP A 599 -14.70 15.38 -6.37
C ASP A 599 -15.47 14.14 -6.85
N HIS A 600 -16.56 13.82 -6.15
CA HIS A 600 -17.41 12.67 -6.44
C HIS A 600 -18.01 12.69 -7.85
N TRP A 601 -18.11 11.51 -8.47
CA TRP A 601 -18.89 11.30 -9.70
C TRP A 601 -20.35 11.74 -9.54
N THR A 602 -20.88 11.67 -8.31
CA THR A 602 -22.27 12.03 -8.01
C THR A 602 -22.51 13.53 -7.86
N ALA A 603 -21.45 14.34 -7.85
CA ALA A 603 -21.50 15.79 -7.79
C ALA A 603 -22.30 16.38 -8.95
N LYS A 604 -22.86 17.56 -8.73
CA LYS A 604 -23.67 18.25 -9.74
C LYS A 604 -22.91 18.51 -11.05
N ALA A 605 -21.63 18.87 -10.96
CA ALA A 605 -20.78 19.17 -12.11
C ALA A 605 -20.56 17.94 -13.02
N HIS A 606 -20.28 16.78 -12.42
CA HIS A 606 -19.93 15.55 -13.14
C HIS A 606 -21.14 14.75 -13.63
N LYS A 607 -22.36 15.11 -13.20
CA LYS A 607 -23.57 14.33 -13.46
C LYS A 607 -23.82 14.04 -14.95
N LYS A 608 -23.54 14.99 -15.85
CA LYS A 608 -23.76 14.80 -17.29
C LYS A 608 -22.80 13.75 -17.85
N GLU A 609 -21.52 13.90 -17.57
CA GLU A 609 -20.46 12.98 -17.98
C GLU A 609 -20.67 11.60 -17.38
N ARG A 610 -20.90 11.51 -16.06
CA ARG A 610 -21.24 10.27 -15.36
C ARG A 610 -22.37 9.51 -16.03
N ASN A 611 -23.49 10.19 -16.27
CA ASN A 611 -24.68 9.55 -16.81
C ASN A 611 -24.44 9.05 -18.25
N TRP A 612 -23.72 9.84 -19.05
CA TRP A 612 -23.28 9.43 -20.37
C TRP A 612 -22.35 8.20 -20.30
N PHE A 613 -21.37 8.19 -19.39
CA PHE A 613 -20.42 7.08 -19.26
C PHE A 613 -21.13 5.77 -18.87
N ILE A 614 -22.05 5.84 -17.89
CA ILE A 614 -22.91 4.70 -17.52
C ILE A 614 -23.75 4.23 -18.72
N GLU A 615 -24.36 5.15 -19.45
CA GLU A 615 -25.15 4.83 -20.65
C GLU A 615 -24.29 4.09 -21.69
N GLN A 616 -23.09 4.60 -22.00
CA GLN A 616 -22.20 3.99 -22.98
C GLN A 616 -21.77 2.59 -22.54
N LEU A 617 -21.49 2.39 -21.25
CA LEU A 617 -21.17 1.06 -20.71
C LEU A 617 -22.39 0.13 -20.77
N GLN A 618 -23.62 0.62 -20.57
CA GLN A 618 -24.84 -0.20 -20.69
C GLN A 618 -25.12 -0.59 -22.14
N LEU A 619 -24.86 0.30 -23.09
CA LEU A 619 -24.93 0.03 -24.52
C LEU A 619 -23.88 -1.00 -24.93
N TYR A 620 -22.63 -0.81 -24.48
CA TYR A 620 -21.54 -1.76 -24.70
C TYR A 620 -21.86 -3.13 -24.11
N ALA A 621 -22.34 -3.19 -22.86
CA ALA A 621 -22.77 -4.42 -22.21
C ALA A 621 -23.79 -5.16 -23.06
N LYS A 622 -24.85 -4.46 -23.48
CA LYS A 622 -25.92 -5.02 -24.32
C LYS A 622 -25.39 -5.56 -25.65
N GLN A 623 -24.57 -4.78 -26.35
CA GLN A 623 -24.06 -5.10 -27.69
C GLN A 623 -23.05 -6.26 -27.67
N HIS A 624 -22.15 -6.29 -26.68
CA HIS A 624 -21.06 -7.25 -26.63
C HIS A 624 -21.30 -8.42 -25.68
N HIS A 625 -22.46 -8.44 -25.02
CA HIS A 625 -22.85 -9.48 -24.05
C HIS A 625 -21.80 -9.64 -22.95
N LYS A 626 -21.49 -8.54 -22.26
CA LYS A 626 -20.49 -8.48 -21.18
C LYS A 626 -21.10 -7.89 -19.91
N ARG A 627 -20.85 -8.51 -18.77
CA ARG A 627 -21.18 -7.94 -17.45
C ARG A 627 -20.18 -6.84 -17.11
N ILE A 628 -20.70 -5.65 -16.82
CA ILE A 628 -19.89 -4.54 -16.30
C ILE A 628 -20.01 -4.50 -14.77
N THR A 629 -18.87 -4.40 -14.11
CA THR A 629 -18.76 -4.22 -12.67
C THR A 629 -17.79 -3.09 -12.38
N PHE A 630 -18.11 -2.19 -11.47
CA PHE A 630 -17.21 -1.15 -11.01
C PHE A 630 -16.50 -1.54 -9.72
N LEU A 631 -15.23 -1.18 -9.62
CA LEU A 631 -14.41 -1.27 -8.40
C LEU A 631 -13.93 0.14 -8.06
N SER A 632 -14.07 0.57 -6.80
CA SER A 632 -13.64 1.91 -6.40
C SER A 632 -13.18 2.04 -4.95
N GLY A 633 -12.52 3.15 -4.63
CA GLY A 633 -11.92 3.48 -3.34
C GLY A 633 -12.40 4.81 -2.75
N ASP A 634 -11.45 5.62 -2.26
CA ASP A 634 -11.57 7.03 -1.81
C ASP A 634 -12.38 7.26 -0.51
N VAL A 635 -13.63 6.79 -0.43
CA VAL A 635 -14.60 7.21 0.60
C VAL A 635 -14.43 6.62 2.01
N HIS A 636 -13.31 5.95 2.29
CA HIS A 636 -12.93 5.34 3.58
C HIS A 636 -13.97 4.39 4.23
N CYS A 637 -14.92 3.87 3.46
CA CYS A 637 -15.86 2.85 3.92
C CYS A 637 -16.13 1.78 2.86
N ALA A 638 -16.64 0.63 3.30
CA ALA A 638 -17.14 -0.40 2.40
C ALA A 638 -18.62 -0.17 2.07
N ALA A 639 -18.97 -0.33 0.79
CA ALA A 639 -20.33 -0.18 0.29
C ALA A 639 -20.50 -0.90 -1.05
N VAL A 640 -21.75 -1.17 -1.44
CA VAL A 640 -22.06 -1.69 -2.77
C VAL A 640 -23.21 -0.91 -3.39
N GLY A 641 -22.90 -0.10 -4.41
CA GLY A 641 -23.90 0.52 -5.26
C GLY A 641 -24.42 -0.45 -6.31
N VAL A 642 -25.67 -0.28 -6.76
CA VAL A 642 -26.25 -1.08 -7.84
C VAL A 642 -27.08 -0.22 -8.80
N LEU A 643 -26.76 -0.35 -10.07
CA LEU A 643 -27.55 0.10 -11.21
C LEU A 643 -28.33 -1.10 -11.73
N LYS A 644 -29.61 -0.93 -12.08
CA LYS A 644 -30.46 -2.01 -12.63
C LYS A 644 -31.59 -1.43 -13.48
N THR A 645 -32.25 -2.27 -14.26
CA THR A 645 -33.42 -1.84 -15.05
C THR A 645 -34.48 -1.23 -14.15
N PHE A 646 -34.92 0.00 -14.49
CA PHE A 646 -36.03 0.67 -13.81
C PHE A 646 -37.35 -0.01 -14.17
N VAL A 647 -38.05 -0.49 -13.15
CA VAL A 647 -39.34 -1.18 -13.34
C VAL A 647 -40.48 -0.28 -12.86
N LYS A 648 -41.45 0.01 -13.74
CA LYS A 648 -42.62 0.83 -13.41
C LYS A 648 -43.72 0.00 -12.74
N GLY A 649 -44.27 0.50 -11.63
CA GLY A 649 -45.45 -0.06 -10.96
C GLY A 649 -45.13 -0.88 -9.72
N LYS A 650 -46.03 -0.83 -8.71
CA LYS A 650 -45.82 -1.46 -7.39
C LYS A 650 -45.79 -3.00 -7.40
N ASN A 651 -46.28 -3.64 -8.46
CA ASN A 651 -46.41 -5.10 -8.57
C ASN A 651 -45.43 -5.73 -9.58
N SER A 652 -44.55 -4.92 -10.17
CA SER A 652 -43.64 -5.39 -11.21
C SER A 652 -42.37 -5.93 -10.56
N GLN A 653 -41.93 -7.12 -10.99
CA GLN A 653 -40.73 -7.76 -10.43
C GLN A 653 -39.46 -7.21 -11.08
N ASP A 654 -38.39 -7.12 -10.30
CA ASP A 654 -37.06 -6.79 -10.80
C ASP A 654 -36.62 -7.80 -11.87
N VAL A 655 -35.93 -7.32 -12.90
CA VAL A 655 -35.28 -8.19 -13.88
C VAL A 655 -34.16 -8.96 -13.16
N PRO A 656 -34.09 -10.30 -13.27
CA PRO A 656 -33.02 -11.06 -12.64
C PRO A 656 -31.65 -10.57 -13.11
N PRO A 657 -30.65 -10.39 -12.23
CA PRO A 657 -29.36 -9.81 -12.59
C PRO A 657 -28.70 -10.44 -13.84
N PRO A 658 -28.64 -11.79 -14.01
CA PRO A 658 -28.07 -12.39 -15.22
C PRO A 658 -28.77 -11.96 -16.52
N LYS A 659 -30.06 -11.63 -16.47
CA LYS A 659 -30.88 -11.25 -17.63
C LYS A 659 -30.97 -9.74 -17.83
N ASP A 660 -30.29 -8.94 -17.01
CA ASP A 660 -30.34 -7.49 -17.04
C ASP A 660 -29.00 -6.91 -17.52
N HIS A 661 -28.97 -6.35 -18.74
CA HIS A 661 -27.77 -5.70 -19.28
C HIS A 661 -27.47 -4.35 -18.59
N ARG A 662 -28.43 -3.78 -17.86
CA ARG A 662 -28.26 -2.56 -17.05
C ARG A 662 -27.77 -2.86 -15.64
N TYR A 663 -27.79 -4.14 -15.22
CA TYR A 663 -27.31 -4.55 -13.92
C TYR A 663 -25.79 -4.34 -13.83
N MET A 664 -25.37 -3.38 -13.01
CA MET A 664 -23.96 -3.10 -12.74
C MET A 664 -23.82 -2.81 -11.26
N ILE A 665 -22.89 -3.49 -10.60
CA ILE A 665 -22.57 -3.20 -9.20
C ILE A 665 -21.32 -2.32 -9.14
N ASN A 666 -21.24 -1.45 -8.14
CA ASN A 666 -20.02 -0.75 -7.78
C ASN A 666 -19.60 -1.23 -6.39
N VAL A 667 -18.58 -2.07 -6.35
CA VAL A 667 -17.98 -2.55 -5.10
C VAL A 667 -16.99 -1.49 -4.62
N VAL A 668 -17.26 -0.91 -3.46
CA VAL A 668 -16.41 0.09 -2.81
C VAL A 668 -15.60 -0.60 -1.72
N THR A 669 -14.27 -0.54 -1.83
CA THR A 669 -13.35 -1.06 -0.82
C THR A 669 -12.32 0.01 -0.44
N SER A 670 -12.61 0.71 0.64
CA SER A 670 -11.76 1.76 1.21
C SER A 670 -12.03 1.88 2.70
N ALA A 671 -11.07 2.13 3.60
CA ALA A 671 -9.63 2.17 3.38
C ALA A 671 -8.96 0.91 3.95
N ILE A 672 -7.81 0.49 3.40
CA ILE A 672 -7.02 -0.59 4.02
C ILE A 672 -6.25 -0.11 5.25
N VAL A 673 -5.75 1.14 5.24
CA VAL A 673 -5.01 1.75 6.36
C VAL A 673 -5.80 2.85 7.06
N ASN A 674 -6.38 3.79 6.30
CA ASN A 674 -6.91 5.02 6.86
C ASN A 674 -8.06 4.82 7.86
N THR A 675 -8.35 5.85 8.64
CA THR A 675 -9.52 5.86 9.54
C THR A 675 -10.82 5.90 8.73
N PRO A 676 -11.88 5.21 9.17
CA PRO A 676 -13.21 5.42 8.60
C PRO A 676 -13.68 6.86 8.82
N PRO A 677 -14.68 7.33 8.03
CA PRO A 677 -15.27 8.64 8.21
C PRO A 677 -15.88 8.83 9.60
N PRO A 678 -16.01 10.08 10.08
CA PRO A 678 -16.65 10.35 11.36
C PRO A 678 -18.06 9.75 11.45
N ASN A 679 -18.45 9.26 12.64
CA ASN A 679 -19.74 8.60 12.86
C ASN A 679 -20.96 9.42 12.39
N GLY A 680 -20.91 10.75 12.50
CA GLY A 680 -21.96 11.64 11.99
C GLY A 680 -22.12 11.56 10.47
N VAL A 681 -21.01 11.54 9.73
CA VAL A 681 -20.98 11.38 8.27
C VAL A 681 -21.51 9.99 7.90
N LEU A 682 -21.03 8.93 8.56
CA LEU A 682 -21.52 7.56 8.33
C LEU A 682 -23.03 7.42 8.56
N THR A 683 -23.56 8.09 9.58
CA THR A 683 -25.01 8.09 9.87
C THR A 683 -25.79 8.79 8.76
N LEU A 684 -25.30 9.94 8.29
CA LEU A 684 -25.91 10.69 7.19
C LEU A 684 -25.90 9.88 5.89
N VAL A 685 -24.74 9.36 5.49
CA VAL A 685 -24.58 8.54 4.28
C VAL A 685 -25.45 7.29 4.36
N SER A 686 -25.51 6.62 5.52
CA SER A 686 -26.38 5.46 5.72
C SER A 686 -27.86 5.79 5.60
N SER A 687 -28.29 6.97 6.04
CA SER A 687 -29.68 7.43 5.84
C SER A 687 -29.99 7.65 4.36
N LEU A 688 -29.06 8.27 3.63
CA LEU A 688 -29.18 8.55 2.20
C LEU A 688 -29.13 7.26 1.36
N ALA A 689 -28.39 6.24 1.79
CA ALA A 689 -28.28 4.94 1.12
C ALA A 689 -29.64 4.21 0.95
N THR A 690 -30.65 4.58 1.75
CA THR A 690 -32.02 4.03 1.63
C THR A 690 -32.82 4.61 0.46
N LYS A 691 -32.30 5.63 -0.22
CA LYS A 691 -33.02 6.37 -1.26
C LYS A 691 -32.63 5.88 -2.66
N THR A 692 -33.61 5.80 -3.54
CA THR A 692 -33.38 5.57 -4.98
C THR A 692 -33.02 6.87 -5.67
N HIS A 693 -31.90 6.88 -6.39
CA HIS A 693 -31.46 8.02 -7.17
C HIS A 693 -32.07 7.96 -8.57
N ARG A 694 -32.78 9.03 -8.96
CA ARG A 694 -33.62 9.02 -10.17
C ARG A 694 -32.97 9.61 -11.41
N THR A 695 -31.67 9.84 -11.38
CA THR A 695 -31.01 10.63 -12.42
C THR A 695 -30.87 9.89 -13.75
N LEU A 696 -31.00 8.56 -13.74
CA LEU A 696 -30.88 7.69 -14.91
C LEU A 696 -32.25 7.09 -15.33
N HIS A 697 -33.37 7.54 -14.76
CA HIS A 697 -34.70 7.02 -15.12
C HIS A 697 -35.06 7.29 -16.60
N HIS A 698 -34.50 8.35 -17.20
CA HIS A 698 -34.63 8.62 -18.63
C HIS A 698 -33.94 7.56 -19.51
N LEU A 699 -33.01 6.79 -18.93
CA LEU A 699 -32.35 5.62 -19.54
C LEU A 699 -32.97 4.29 -19.08
N GLU A 700 -34.09 4.35 -18.37
CA GLU A 700 -34.73 3.20 -17.73
C GLU A 700 -33.79 2.46 -16.77
N THR A 701 -33.00 3.20 -15.99
CA THR A 701 -32.09 2.66 -14.98
C THR A 701 -32.41 3.23 -13.60
N ASP A 702 -32.57 2.34 -12.63
CA ASP A 702 -32.60 2.64 -11.19
C ASP A 702 -31.18 2.58 -10.61
N GLU A 703 -30.92 3.46 -9.65
CA GLU A 703 -29.66 3.53 -8.89
C GLU A 703 -29.98 3.45 -7.39
N THR A 704 -29.48 2.41 -6.72
CA THR A 704 -29.74 2.13 -5.29
C THR A 704 -28.48 1.56 -4.62
N MET A 705 -28.54 1.32 -3.31
CA MET A 705 -27.49 0.59 -2.57
C MET A 705 -27.94 -0.85 -2.29
N MET A 706 -27.00 -1.80 -2.35
CA MET A 706 -27.23 -3.20 -2.03
C MET A 706 -27.06 -3.45 -0.53
N PRO A 707 -28.00 -4.14 0.15
CA PRO A 707 -27.93 -4.39 1.59
C PRO A 707 -27.02 -5.59 1.92
N VAL A 708 -25.71 -5.43 1.72
CA VAL A 708 -24.71 -6.52 1.87
C VAL A 708 -24.34 -6.77 3.34
N PHE A 709 -24.41 -5.75 4.20
CA PHE A 709 -23.97 -5.86 5.60
C PHE A 709 -25.10 -6.33 6.52
N THR A 710 -25.34 -7.64 6.53
CA THR A 710 -26.41 -8.26 7.32
C THR A 710 -26.11 -8.33 8.83
N GLN A 711 -24.84 -8.27 9.20
CA GLN A 711 -24.32 -8.31 10.57
C GLN A 711 -23.08 -7.42 10.70
N GLU A 712 -22.80 -6.91 11.89
CA GLU A 712 -21.49 -6.31 12.20
C GLU A 712 -20.40 -7.39 12.20
N PRO A 713 -19.13 -7.03 11.97
CA PRO A 713 -18.01 -7.98 12.07
C PRO A 713 -17.89 -8.65 13.46
N SER A 714 -18.40 -7.99 14.51
CA SER A 714 -18.47 -8.55 15.87
C SER A 714 -19.61 -9.55 16.09
N GLY A 715 -20.49 -9.75 15.10
CA GLY A 715 -21.71 -10.56 15.20
C GLY A 715 -22.93 -9.82 15.73
N ALA A 716 -22.82 -8.53 16.08
CA ALA A 716 -23.94 -7.70 16.50
C ALA A 716 -24.85 -7.30 15.32
N SER A 717 -26.04 -6.78 15.61
CA SER A 717 -26.93 -6.20 14.59
C SER A 717 -26.24 -5.05 13.83
N PRO A 718 -26.37 -4.98 12.49
CA PRO A 718 -25.69 -3.98 11.68
C PRO A 718 -26.21 -2.57 12.00
N LYS A 719 -25.30 -1.60 12.18
CA LYS A 719 -25.68 -0.18 12.28
C LYS A 719 -26.29 0.33 10.97
N SER A 720 -25.82 -0.21 9.85
CA SER A 720 -26.31 0.04 8.51
C SER A 720 -26.14 -1.22 7.68
N LYS A 721 -27.14 -1.55 6.85
CA LYS A 721 -27.05 -2.67 5.91
C LYS A 721 -26.30 -2.33 4.63
N TYR A 722 -26.04 -1.04 4.39
CA TYR A 722 -25.55 -0.52 3.11
C TYR A 722 -24.13 0.04 3.16
N ILE A 723 -23.71 0.54 4.33
CA ILE A 723 -22.42 1.21 4.54
C ILE A 723 -21.74 0.62 5.76
N MET A 724 -20.47 0.26 5.63
CA MET A 724 -19.65 -0.27 6.72
C MET A 724 -18.41 0.61 6.91
N GLY A 725 -18.44 1.46 7.93
CA GLY A 725 -17.35 2.39 8.26
C GLY A 725 -16.25 1.73 9.10
N ARG A 726 -15.47 0.87 8.46
CA ARG A 726 -14.32 0.15 9.04
C ARG A 726 -13.27 -0.11 7.96
N ARG A 727 -12.01 -0.32 8.38
CA ARG A 727 -10.95 -0.67 7.44
C ARG A 727 -11.26 -1.97 6.72
N ASN A 728 -10.92 -2.07 5.44
CA ASN A 728 -11.24 -3.23 4.62
C ASN A 728 -10.34 -3.35 3.38
N TRP A 729 -10.38 -4.53 2.79
CA TRP A 729 -9.86 -4.85 1.47
C TRP A 729 -10.83 -5.83 0.78
N CYS A 730 -10.63 -6.17 -0.49
CA CYS A 730 -11.52 -7.11 -1.20
C CYS A 730 -10.74 -8.21 -1.90
N GLY A 731 -11.08 -9.46 -1.64
CA GLY A 731 -10.57 -10.62 -2.40
C GLY A 731 -11.55 -10.99 -3.51
N VAL A 732 -11.06 -11.23 -4.72
CA VAL A 732 -11.91 -11.52 -5.88
C VAL A 732 -11.49 -12.78 -6.61
N VAL A 733 -12.49 -13.59 -6.94
CA VAL A 733 -12.33 -14.90 -7.58
C VAL A 733 -13.46 -15.09 -8.59
N TRP A 734 -13.13 -15.64 -9.77
CA TRP A 734 -14.14 -16.13 -10.70
C TRP A 734 -14.50 -17.58 -10.35
N ASP A 735 -15.79 -17.86 -10.16
CA ASP A 735 -16.30 -19.19 -9.81
C ASP A 735 -16.60 -20.00 -11.09
N PRO A 736 -15.85 -21.08 -11.37
CA PRO A 736 -16.05 -21.91 -12.56
C PRO A 736 -17.40 -22.64 -12.60
N LYS A 737 -18.11 -22.78 -11.48
CA LYS A 737 -19.37 -23.55 -11.42
C LYS A 737 -20.55 -22.79 -12.00
N ASN A 738 -20.56 -21.47 -11.86
CA ASN A 738 -21.68 -20.60 -12.26
C ASN A 738 -21.23 -19.42 -13.16
N GLY A 739 -19.92 -19.16 -13.25
CA GLY A 739 -19.32 -18.05 -13.98
C GLY A 739 -19.40 -16.71 -13.26
N ASN A 740 -19.81 -16.68 -11.99
CA ASN A 740 -19.88 -15.46 -11.20
C ASN A 740 -18.48 -14.92 -10.92
N LEU A 741 -18.33 -13.61 -10.97
CA LEU A 741 -17.20 -12.92 -10.37
C LEU A 741 -17.58 -12.58 -8.92
N VAL A 742 -16.93 -13.24 -7.97
CA VAL A 742 -17.25 -13.21 -6.54
C VAL A 742 -16.33 -12.23 -5.83
N PHE A 743 -16.89 -11.21 -5.20
CA PHE A 743 -16.19 -10.20 -4.43
C PHE A 743 -16.40 -10.45 -2.93
N ASP A 744 -15.35 -10.84 -2.21
CA ASP A 744 -15.36 -10.98 -0.75
C ASP A 744 -14.77 -9.72 -0.11
N ILE A 745 -15.63 -8.82 0.37
CA ILE A 745 -15.22 -7.60 1.07
C ILE A 745 -14.82 -7.98 2.50
N ARG A 746 -13.52 -7.90 2.80
CA ARG A 746 -12.89 -8.27 4.05
C ARG A 746 -12.82 -7.08 4.98
N VAL A 747 -13.75 -6.99 5.93
CA VAL A 747 -13.89 -5.86 6.85
C VAL A 747 -13.23 -6.16 8.19
N GLU A 748 -12.43 -5.24 8.70
CA GLU A 748 -11.73 -5.34 9.98
C GLU A 748 -12.72 -5.57 11.14
N LYS A 749 -12.49 -6.66 11.87
CA LYS A 749 -13.32 -7.09 12.99
C LYS A 749 -13.18 -6.17 14.20
N GLU A 750 -11.94 -5.92 14.58
CA GLU A 750 -11.56 -5.05 15.69
C GLU A 750 -10.42 -4.13 15.26
N LYS A 751 -10.53 -2.86 15.65
CA LYS A 751 -9.59 -1.82 15.24
C LYS A 751 -8.16 -2.17 15.69
N GLY A 752 -7.28 -2.33 14.71
CA GLY A 752 -5.85 -2.56 14.92
C GLY A 752 -5.45 -4.01 15.16
N PHE A 753 -6.39 -4.95 15.16
CA PHE A 753 -6.12 -6.36 15.48
C PHE A 753 -5.70 -7.20 14.27
N GLY A 754 -6.00 -6.73 13.05
CA GLY A 754 -5.57 -7.42 11.83
C GLY A 754 -6.30 -8.72 11.55
N GLU A 755 -7.58 -8.80 11.93
CA GLU A 755 -8.49 -9.87 11.53
C GLU A 755 -9.67 -9.28 10.78
N THR A 756 -10.11 -9.93 9.69
CA THR A 756 -11.27 -9.49 8.91
C THR A 756 -12.40 -10.52 8.86
N VAL A 757 -13.61 -10.02 8.60
CA VAL A 757 -14.81 -10.81 8.30
C VAL A 757 -15.24 -10.53 6.86
N GLY A 758 -15.60 -11.59 6.13
CA GLY A 758 -15.97 -11.51 4.72
C GLY A 758 -17.44 -11.20 4.50
N TYR A 759 -17.72 -10.33 3.54
CA TYR A 759 -19.04 -9.96 3.06
C TYR A 759 -19.08 -10.12 1.54
N VAL A 760 -19.77 -11.14 1.08
CA VAL A 760 -19.70 -11.58 -0.32
C VAL A 760 -20.80 -10.93 -1.16
N VAL A 761 -20.40 -10.44 -2.34
CA VAL A 761 -21.32 -10.02 -3.41
C VAL A 761 -20.89 -10.63 -4.74
N ASP A 762 -21.86 -11.07 -5.53
CA ASP A 762 -21.62 -11.70 -6.83
C ASP A 762 -21.99 -10.76 -7.97
N ALA A 763 -21.13 -10.69 -8.98
CA ALA A 763 -21.48 -10.20 -10.30
C ALA A 763 -21.70 -11.41 -11.23
N PRO A 764 -22.95 -11.73 -11.61
CA PRO A 764 -23.22 -12.89 -12.45
C PRO A 764 -22.87 -12.62 -13.92
N PRO A 765 -22.47 -13.65 -14.68
CA PRO A 765 -22.19 -13.52 -16.10
C PRO A 765 -23.46 -13.12 -16.86
N PRO A 766 -23.31 -12.52 -18.05
CA PRO A 766 -24.42 -12.09 -18.87
C PRO A 766 -25.18 -13.30 -19.43
N ARG A 767 -26.51 -13.26 -19.33
CA ARG A 767 -27.46 -14.31 -19.77
C ARG A 767 -28.74 -13.71 -20.39
N TRP A 768 -28.72 -12.43 -20.79
CA TRP A 768 -29.82 -11.83 -21.56
C TRP A 768 -29.81 -12.32 -23.01
N SER A 769 -30.93 -12.17 -23.71
CA SER A 769 -31.10 -12.51 -25.12
C SER A 769 -30.66 -11.40 -26.05
#